data_AF-A0A2L0F9Q4-F1
#
_entry.id   AF-A0A2L0F9Q4-F1
#
_cell.length_a   1.000
_cell.length_b   1.000
_cell.length_c   1.000
_cell.angle_alpha   90.00
_cell.angle_beta   90.00
_cell.angle_gamma   90.00
#
_symmetry.space_group_name_H-M   'P 1'
#
loop_
_entity.id
_entity.type
_entity.pdbx_description
1 polymer ?
#
loop_
_entity_poly.entity_id
_entity_poly.type
_entity_poly.pdbx_seq_one_letter_code
_entity_poly.pdbx_strand_id
1 'polypeptide(L)'
;MTLQQWFTCEDLKELSMKQIAIASSAALATLFIAATSFANTAASPTCTVIKRGTLGDIYNAEIWSLYPSYAVASPHEVNTGYSSTVGEKRALFRFDLSPIPAGSLVTSAKFYAMTYTSTAQTVRVHEVLAPWGETTITWNKLGGIDPVALTSFVPKVTGWSEVNLTGLVQEWVSGLSPNHGVLFEEDPYGVTSYKGSAHTNLAYRPFLEVCHTAPKGSIGDKVWFDANADGIQDASELGISGVVVDLFGDAGCDGSADGAALKTTATDASGAYGFGELEAGCYVVSVDDATLPLGHLLTTDADPLAVSLDAGENVTDADFGYVTYSSIGDTVWLDSDADGLYEPDTGELGVSGVRVELFQDGQLVDFTVTGTSPYTGQPGFYLFDTLSAGTYSVVITADNFMTSGPLAGQEPTADPDGGLDNVGTVALGWAQDLLDADFGYQLSCGNGVCGGDESCSTCAVDCGICPPVCGNDTCEPGEDCGSCASDCDVCPAVCGNGTCEDGEDCGSCAGDCGTCPPVCGNGTCEAGEDCGSCSDDCGACPAVCGNNVCENGEDCSNCAGDCGACPAVCGNDTCEAGENCLECPSDCGICPPVCGSGVCEAGETCSNCAADCGACPPVCGSGVCEAGVEDCSSCAADCGACPCAAPGTGTPGYWKNHPSAWRVSQLTIGGKTYTKAQLLDFISRPTKGDVTYIIAKHLIVAKLNVGIGNQSSCIESTIAAADAWLKQYPLGSNVKESGRNSPWASGQPLAEKLDDYNNGRLCAPHRD
;
A
#
# COMPACT_ATOMS: atom_id res chain seq x y z
N MET A 1 -50.09 -52.46 -0.62
CA MET A 1 -51.55 -52.66 -0.82
C MET A 1 -52.11 -51.35 -1.36
N THR A 2 -52.72 -51.42 -2.53
CA THR A 2 -53.34 -50.33 -3.30
C THR A 2 -54.68 -49.87 -2.69
N LEU A 3 -55.04 -48.59 -2.79
CA LEU A 3 -56.18 -48.10 -3.58
C LEU A 3 -56.37 -46.56 -3.51
N GLN A 4 -56.78 -46.00 -4.65
CA GLN A 4 -57.23 -44.62 -4.90
C GLN A 4 -58.65 -44.34 -4.35
N GLN A 5 -58.93 -43.05 -4.08
CA GLN A 5 -60.25 -42.38 -4.21
C GLN A 5 -60.00 -40.86 -4.24
N TRP A 6 -60.02 -40.16 -5.38
CA TRP A 6 -61.16 -39.49 -6.02
C TRP A 6 -62.07 -38.71 -5.06
N PHE A 7 -61.92 -37.38 -5.03
CA PHE A 7 -63.00 -36.42 -4.80
C PHE A 7 -63.04 -35.41 -5.95
N THR A 8 -64.25 -35.12 -6.41
CA THR A 8 -64.63 -34.36 -7.60
C THR A 8 -64.65 -32.85 -7.37
N CYS A 9 -64.51 -32.13 -8.48
CA CYS A 9 -64.54 -30.68 -8.59
C CYS A 9 -65.97 -30.13 -8.50
N GLU A 10 -66.49 -29.85 -7.30
CA GLU A 10 -67.71 -29.02 -7.16
C GLU A 10 -67.90 -28.24 -5.84
N ASP A 11 -66.93 -28.22 -4.91
CA ASP A 11 -67.03 -27.46 -3.64
C ASP A 11 -66.15 -26.20 -3.54
N LEU A 12 -65.54 -25.72 -4.64
CA LEU A 12 -64.58 -24.60 -4.64
C LEU A 12 -65.17 -23.22 -4.97
N LYS A 13 -66.46 -22.96 -4.73
CA LYS A 13 -67.07 -21.68 -5.12
C LYS A 13 -67.46 -20.67 -4.03
N GLU A 14 -67.24 -20.94 -2.74
CA GLU A 14 -67.45 -19.91 -1.70
C GLU A 14 -66.46 -19.98 -0.51
N LEU A 15 -65.15 -19.89 -0.78
CA LEU A 15 -64.16 -19.64 0.28
C LEU A 15 -63.17 -18.55 -0.17
N SER A 16 -63.19 -17.44 0.55
CA SER A 16 -62.29 -16.28 0.39
C SER A 16 -60.83 -16.66 0.63
N MET A 17 -59.94 -16.15 -0.23
CA MET A 17 -58.48 -16.37 -0.27
C MET A 17 -57.71 -16.13 1.06
N LYS A 18 -58.34 -15.66 2.14
CA LYS A 18 -57.65 -15.40 3.42
C LYS A 18 -57.46 -16.61 4.33
N GLN A 19 -58.20 -17.71 4.15
CA GLN A 19 -58.05 -18.88 5.04
C GLN A 19 -56.97 -19.89 4.62
N ILE A 20 -56.41 -19.78 3.40
CA ILE A 20 -55.32 -20.66 2.95
C ILE A 20 -53.94 -20.17 3.45
N ALA A 21 -53.81 -18.88 3.80
CA ALA A 21 -52.54 -18.33 4.32
C ALA A 21 -52.20 -18.78 5.75
N ILE A 22 -53.18 -19.22 6.55
CA ILE A 22 -52.98 -19.54 7.97
C ILE A 22 -52.55 -21.01 8.17
N ALA A 23 -52.87 -21.91 7.24
CA ALA A 23 -52.45 -23.31 7.33
C ALA A 23 -51.03 -23.57 6.76
N SER A 24 -50.43 -22.61 6.05
CA SER A 24 -49.10 -22.77 5.45
C SER A 24 -47.97 -22.12 6.26
N SER A 25 -48.26 -21.34 7.30
CA SER A 25 -47.25 -20.70 8.15
C SER A 25 -46.73 -21.60 9.28
N ALA A 26 -47.53 -22.56 9.76
CA ALA A 26 -47.07 -23.53 10.76
C ALA A 26 -46.22 -24.66 10.15
N ALA A 27 -46.48 -25.05 8.89
CA ALA A 27 -45.74 -26.10 8.20
C ALA A 27 -44.40 -25.60 7.59
N LEU A 28 -44.29 -24.32 7.22
CA LEU A 28 -42.99 -23.74 6.83
C LEU A 28 -42.05 -23.55 8.03
N ALA A 29 -42.59 -23.29 9.23
CA ALA A 29 -41.79 -23.23 10.46
C ALA A 29 -41.24 -24.60 10.91
N THR A 30 -41.79 -25.71 10.40
CA THR A 30 -41.32 -27.08 10.72
C THR A 30 -40.38 -27.68 9.68
N LEU A 31 -40.13 -27.02 8.54
CA LEU A 31 -39.22 -27.53 7.50
C LEU A 31 -37.75 -27.09 7.66
N PHE A 32 -37.44 -26.27 8.68
CA PHE A 32 -36.08 -25.83 9.02
C PHE A 32 -35.51 -26.48 10.29
N ILE A 33 -35.99 -27.68 10.63
CA ILE A 33 -35.39 -28.50 11.70
C ILE A 33 -35.09 -29.89 11.13
N ALA A 34 -34.18 -29.95 10.17
CA ALA A 34 -33.52 -31.18 9.76
C ALA A 34 -32.17 -30.87 9.10
N ALA A 35 -31.26 -30.26 9.86
CA ALA A 35 -29.83 -30.30 9.56
C ALA A 35 -29.07 -30.44 10.89
N THR A 36 -28.66 -31.68 11.14
CA THR A 36 -27.48 -32.12 11.90
C THR A 36 -26.86 -31.18 12.94
N SER A 37 -26.86 -31.67 14.18
CA SER A 37 -25.91 -31.43 15.26
C SER A 37 -24.64 -30.65 14.91
N PHE A 38 -24.65 -29.35 15.15
CA PHE A 38 -23.54 -28.65 15.76
C PHE A 38 -24.08 -27.97 17.01
N ALA A 39 -23.51 -28.30 18.17
CA ALA A 39 -23.77 -27.56 19.38
C ALA A 39 -23.11 -26.17 19.21
N ASN A 40 -23.78 -25.28 18.47
CA ASN A 40 -23.44 -23.88 18.50
C ASN A 40 -23.75 -23.38 19.90
N THR A 41 -22.74 -22.84 20.57
CA THR A 41 -22.95 -21.88 21.64
C THR A 41 -23.70 -20.70 21.05
N ALA A 42 -25.03 -20.80 20.99
CA ALA A 42 -25.89 -19.72 20.53
C ALA A 42 -25.58 -18.49 21.40
N ALA A 43 -25.05 -17.44 20.78
CA ALA A 43 -24.80 -16.18 21.46
C ALA A 43 -26.09 -15.74 22.16
N SER A 44 -25.97 -15.30 23.41
CA SER A 44 -27.12 -14.77 24.16
C SER A 44 -27.72 -13.60 23.38
N PRO A 45 -29.05 -13.51 23.25
CA PRO A 45 -29.68 -12.43 22.50
C PRO A 45 -29.34 -11.07 23.14
N THR A 46 -29.04 -10.09 22.30
CA THR A 46 -28.81 -8.70 22.71
C THR A 46 -30.15 -8.01 22.89
N CYS A 47 -30.39 -7.39 24.06
CA CYS A 47 -31.63 -6.66 24.34
C CYS A 47 -31.43 -5.15 24.25
N THR A 48 -32.04 -4.52 23.26
CA THR A 48 -32.00 -3.08 22.97
C THR A 48 -33.27 -2.40 23.48
N VAL A 49 -33.13 -1.33 24.27
CA VAL A 49 -34.26 -0.52 24.78
C VAL A 49 -34.43 0.75 23.94
N ILE A 50 -35.51 0.81 23.18
CA ILE A 50 -35.90 1.98 22.38
C ILE A 50 -36.78 2.89 23.22
N LYS A 51 -36.37 4.14 23.37
CA LYS A 51 -37.03 5.14 24.21
C LYS A 51 -36.64 6.56 23.80
N ARG A 52 -37.65 7.41 23.57
CA ARG A 52 -37.46 8.84 23.26
C ARG A 52 -36.58 9.54 24.29
N GLY A 53 -35.44 10.06 23.85
CA GLY A 53 -34.46 10.74 24.69
C GLY A 53 -33.42 9.82 25.35
N THR A 54 -33.34 8.55 24.95
CA THR A 54 -32.28 7.61 25.35
C THR A 54 -31.64 6.96 24.14
N LEU A 55 -32.40 6.16 23.39
CA LEU A 55 -31.95 5.48 22.17
C LEU A 55 -33.16 5.29 21.24
N GLY A 56 -33.03 5.70 19.98
CA GLY A 56 -34.16 5.78 19.05
C GLY A 56 -35.27 6.72 19.55
N ASP A 57 -36.46 6.54 18.99
CA ASP A 57 -37.65 7.33 19.27
C ASP A 57 -38.93 6.48 19.40
N ILE A 58 -39.89 6.96 20.19
CA ILE A 58 -41.26 6.46 20.22
C ILE A 58 -42.18 7.64 19.98
N TYR A 59 -42.93 7.59 18.89
CA TYR A 59 -43.96 8.57 18.55
C TYR A 59 -45.28 8.13 19.17
N ASN A 60 -46.06 9.08 19.71
CA ASN A 60 -47.42 8.77 20.13
C ASN A 60 -48.43 9.85 19.78
N ALA A 61 -49.69 9.46 19.65
CA ALA A 61 -50.78 10.38 19.44
C ALA A 61 -52.05 9.90 20.13
N GLU A 62 -52.99 10.82 20.30
CA GLU A 62 -54.34 10.54 20.77
C GLU A 62 -55.34 11.13 19.77
N ILE A 63 -56.35 10.35 19.40
CA ILE A 63 -57.40 10.75 18.46
C ILE A 63 -58.79 10.60 19.09
N TRP A 64 -59.72 11.50 18.75
CA TRP A 64 -61.04 11.61 19.37
C TRP A 64 -62.17 11.47 18.34
N SER A 65 -63.16 10.62 18.62
CA SER A 65 -64.23 10.35 17.65
C SER A 65 -65.20 11.52 17.47
N LEU A 66 -65.50 12.30 18.51
CA LEU A 66 -66.38 13.48 18.40
C LEU A 66 -65.65 14.75 17.96
N TYR A 67 -64.31 14.75 17.97
CA TYR A 67 -63.48 15.83 17.44
C TYR A 67 -62.51 15.29 16.39
N PRO A 68 -63.01 14.87 15.22
CA PRO A 68 -62.24 14.00 14.35
C PRO A 68 -61.11 14.69 13.56
N SER A 69 -61.01 16.02 13.67
CA SER A 69 -59.92 16.84 13.15
C SER A 69 -58.96 17.34 14.23
N TYR A 70 -59.18 16.96 15.50
CA TYR A 70 -58.30 17.31 16.60
C TYR A 70 -56.99 16.52 16.53
N ALA A 71 -55.88 17.24 16.69
CA ALA A 71 -54.53 16.68 16.80
C ALA A 71 -53.81 17.41 17.93
N VAL A 72 -53.02 16.66 18.70
CA VAL A 72 -52.05 17.21 19.65
C VAL A 72 -50.67 16.76 19.22
N ALA A 73 -49.77 17.71 19.02
CA ALA A 73 -48.38 17.41 18.77
C ALA A 73 -47.72 16.84 20.04
N SER A 74 -47.20 15.62 19.94
CA SER A 74 -46.36 14.96 20.95
C SER A 74 -46.93 15.11 22.37
N PRO A 75 -48.13 14.57 22.65
CA PRO A 75 -48.80 14.81 23.92
C PRO A 75 -48.05 14.18 25.10
N HIS A 76 -48.06 14.89 26.23
CA HIS A 76 -47.42 14.48 27.50
C HIS A 76 -48.13 13.26 28.14
N GLU A 77 -49.40 13.07 27.82
CA GLU A 77 -50.23 11.91 28.17
C GLU A 77 -51.07 11.50 26.96
N VAL A 78 -51.33 10.21 26.80
CA VAL A 78 -52.26 9.68 25.79
C VAL A 78 -53.32 8.84 26.46
N ASN A 79 -54.55 8.96 26.00
CA ASN A 79 -55.69 8.35 26.66
C ASN A 79 -56.45 7.38 25.74
N THR A 80 -57.06 6.39 26.34
CA THR A 80 -57.97 5.44 25.71
C THR A 80 -59.34 5.45 26.39
N GLY A 81 -60.32 4.82 25.74
CA GLY A 81 -61.66 4.63 26.30
C GLY A 81 -62.62 5.76 25.96
N TYR A 82 -63.75 5.84 26.67
CA TYR A 82 -64.85 6.73 26.30
C TYR A 82 -65.01 7.94 27.22
N SER A 83 -65.35 9.09 26.64
CA SER A 83 -65.75 10.29 27.35
C SER A 83 -67.01 10.88 26.71
N SER A 84 -67.95 11.34 27.53
CA SER A 84 -69.15 12.02 27.04
C SER A 84 -68.87 13.30 26.26
N THR A 85 -67.70 13.91 26.48
CA THR A 85 -67.33 15.19 25.86
C THR A 85 -66.63 15.00 24.52
N VAL A 86 -65.67 14.05 24.43
CA VAL A 86 -64.82 13.89 23.24
C VAL A 86 -65.05 12.58 22.48
N GLY A 87 -65.95 11.73 22.98
CA GLY A 87 -66.26 10.43 22.43
C GLY A 87 -65.22 9.38 22.79
N GLU A 88 -65.02 8.45 21.88
CA GLU A 88 -64.00 7.41 21.98
C GLU A 88 -62.62 8.04 21.75
N LYS A 89 -61.68 7.69 22.62
CA LYS A 89 -60.28 8.06 22.56
C LYS A 89 -59.46 6.82 22.23
N ARG A 90 -58.54 6.94 21.29
CA ARG A 90 -57.59 5.90 20.93
C ARG A 90 -56.18 6.46 20.99
N ALA A 91 -55.25 5.66 21.52
CA ALA A 91 -53.84 6.00 21.60
C ALA A 91 -53.07 5.26 20.51
N LEU A 92 -52.16 5.96 19.83
CA LEU A 92 -51.26 5.38 18.83
C LEU A 92 -49.82 5.42 19.33
N PHE A 93 -49.03 4.41 18.98
CA PHE A 93 -47.60 4.35 19.24
C PHE A 93 -46.87 3.84 18.02
N ARG A 94 -45.77 4.49 17.62
CA ARG A 94 -44.88 4.01 16.55
C ARG A 94 -43.43 4.06 17.04
N PHE A 95 -42.64 3.08 16.63
CA PHE A 95 -41.30 2.83 17.16
C PHE A 95 -40.25 3.11 16.10
N ASP A 96 -39.13 3.74 16.47
CA ASP A 96 -37.94 3.79 15.62
C ASP A 96 -37.08 2.55 15.88
N LEU A 97 -37.05 1.65 14.90
CA LEU A 97 -36.32 0.38 14.97
C LEU A 97 -34.93 0.46 14.33
N SER A 98 -34.47 1.63 13.89
CA SER A 98 -33.12 1.79 13.31
C SER A 98 -31.97 1.31 14.21
N PRO A 99 -32.08 1.26 15.57
CA PRO A 99 -31.06 0.64 16.41
C PRO A 99 -31.00 -0.89 16.38
N ILE A 100 -31.95 -1.56 15.71
CA ILE A 100 -31.96 -3.01 15.54
C ILE A 100 -31.39 -3.32 14.15
N PRO A 101 -30.32 -4.12 14.02
CA PRO A 101 -29.78 -4.49 12.72
C PRO A 101 -30.85 -5.12 11.83
N ALA A 102 -30.82 -4.79 10.54
CA ALA A 102 -31.75 -5.34 9.57
C ALA A 102 -31.58 -6.87 9.48
N GLY A 103 -32.69 -7.60 9.31
CA GLY A 103 -32.64 -9.06 9.20
C GLY A 103 -32.39 -9.80 10.52
N SER A 104 -32.26 -9.11 11.66
CA SER A 104 -32.15 -9.75 12.96
C SER A 104 -33.35 -10.65 13.29
N LEU A 105 -33.05 -11.77 13.95
CA LEU A 105 -34.07 -12.63 14.56
C LEU A 105 -34.46 -12.04 15.91
N VAL A 106 -35.71 -11.61 16.02
CA VAL A 106 -36.31 -11.04 17.23
C VAL A 106 -36.82 -12.19 18.11
N THR A 107 -36.16 -12.39 19.25
CA THR A 107 -36.53 -13.42 20.23
C THR A 107 -37.61 -12.93 21.20
N SER A 108 -37.67 -11.63 21.46
CA SER A 108 -38.71 -10.98 22.27
C SER A 108 -38.80 -9.51 21.92
N ALA A 109 -40.01 -8.97 21.78
CA ALA A 109 -40.24 -7.52 21.75
C ALA A 109 -41.40 -7.14 22.67
N LYS A 110 -41.10 -6.34 23.70
CA LYS A 110 -42.03 -5.98 24.77
C LYS A 110 -42.16 -4.47 24.88
N PHE A 111 -43.36 -3.98 24.62
CA PHE A 111 -43.69 -2.57 24.79
C PHE A 111 -44.25 -2.32 26.19
N TYR A 112 -43.67 -1.36 26.90
CA TYR A 112 -44.07 -0.99 28.25
C TYR A 112 -44.72 0.40 28.23
N ALA A 113 -45.98 0.46 28.65
CA ALA A 113 -46.75 1.69 28.79
C ALA A 113 -47.00 2.01 30.27
N MET A 114 -46.58 3.19 30.72
CA MET A 114 -46.76 3.65 32.10
C MET A 114 -48.18 4.21 32.26
N THR A 115 -49.00 3.54 33.06
CA THR A 115 -50.37 3.97 33.33
C THR A 115 -50.38 4.97 34.48
N TYR A 116 -50.98 6.13 34.25
CA TYR A 116 -51.19 7.16 35.26
C TYR A 116 -52.47 6.92 36.06
N THR A 117 -53.59 6.65 35.37
CA THR A 117 -54.88 6.28 35.96
C THR A 117 -55.62 5.32 35.03
N SER A 118 -56.40 4.40 35.58
CA SER A 118 -57.22 3.47 34.78
C SER A 118 -58.43 2.94 35.55
N THR A 119 -59.51 2.66 34.82
CA THR A 119 -60.64 1.83 35.27
C THR A 119 -60.41 0.32 35.10
N ALA A 120 -59.20 -0.09 34.69
CA ALA A 120 -58.76 -1.46 34.48
C ALA A 120 -59.69 -2.27 33.56
N GLN A 121 -60.10 -1.69 32.43
CA GLN A 121 -60.87 -2.38 31.40
C GLN A 121 -59.95 -2.94 30.31
N THR A 122 -60.41 -3.90 29.51
CA THR A 122 -59.58 -4.52 28.49
C THR A 122 -59.22 -3.51 27.39
N VAL A 123 -57.93 -3.49 27.04
CA VAL A 123 -57.36 -2.72 25.93
C VAL A 123 -56.90 -3.70 24.87
N ARG A 124 -57.52 -3.62 23.69
CA ARG A 124 -57.12 -4.35 22.49
C ARG A 124 -56.05 -3.56 21.76
N VAL A 125 -55.04 -4.26 21.28
CA VAL A 125 -53.91 -3.69 20.54
C VAL A 125 -54.04 -4.11 19.08
N HIS A 126 -54.12 -3.14 18.20
CA HIS A 126 -54.29 -3.33 16.76
C HIS A 126 -53.05 -2.85 16.02
N GLU A 127 -52.69 -3.52 14.93
CA GLU A 127 -51.71 -2.99 13.99
C GLU A 127 -52.29 -1.81 13.22
N VAL A 128 -51.49 -0.76 13.01
CA VAL A 128 -51.86 0.35 12.14
C VAL A 128 -51.41 0.03 10.71
N LEU A 129 -52.30 0.16 9.73
CA LEU A 129 -52.02 -0.28 8.35
C LEU A 129 -51.55 0.86 7.43
N ALA A 130 -51.56 2.10 7.92
CA ALA A 130 -51.21 3.28 7.13
C ALA A 130 -50.22 4.19 7.87
N PRO A 131 -49.32 4.89 7.15
CA PRO A 131 -48.37 5.80 7.76
C PRO A 131 -49.09 6.99 8.39
N TRP A 132 -48.55 7.48 9.50
CA TRP A 132 -49.05 8.66 10.20
C TRP A 132 -47.92 9.48 10.81
N GLY A 133 -48.15 10.79 10.94
CA GLY A 133 -47.22 11.71 11.58
C GLY A 133 -47.75 12.18 12.93
N GLU A 134 -46.89 12.22 13.94
CA GLU A 134 -47.23 12.52 15.34
C GLU A 134 -48.01 13.82 15.53
N THR A 135 -47.73 14.84 14.72
CA THR A 135 -48.37 16.17 14.81
C THR A 135 -49.57 16.35 13.89
N THR A 136 -49.83 15.38 12.99
CA THR A 136 -50.79 15.54 11.89
C THR A 136 -51.92 14.53 11.91
N ILE A 137 -51.77 13.44 12.66
CA ILE A 137 -52.76 12.38 12.79
C ILE A 137 -54.00 12.89 13.54
N THR A 138 -55.16 12.55 13.01
CA THR A 138 -56.48 12.83 13.59
C THR A 138 -57.36 11.61 13.33
N TRP A 139 -58.54 11.55 13.94
CA TRP A 139 -59.50 10.47 13.68
C TRP A 139 -59.82 10.31 12.18
N ASN A 140 -60.07 11.43 11.47
CA ASN A 140 -60.36 11.43 10.03
C ASN A 140 -59.17 10.99 9.15
N LYS A 141 -57.95 11.04 9.67
CA LYS A 141 -56.72 10.73 8.93
C LYS A 141 -56.15 9.35 9.25
N LEU A 142 -56.79 8.59 10.13
CA LEU A 142 -56.42 7.21 10.39
C LEU A 142 -56.71 6.37 9.14
N GLY A 143 -55.66 6.02 8.39
CA GLY A 143 -55.79 5.33 7.09
C GLY A 143 -56.21 3.86 7.16
N GLY A 144 -56.29 3.29 8.37
CA GLY A 144 -56.77 1.93 8.63
C GLY A 144 -56.04 1.24 9.78
N ILE A 145 -56.72 0.30 10.45
CA ILE A 145 -56.15 -0.63 11.42
C ILE A 145 -56.54 -2.05 11.05
N ASP A 146 -55.76 -3.04 11.46
CA ASP A 146 -56.21 -4.42 11.37
C ASP A 146 -57.41 -4.62 12.31
N PRO A 147 -58.58 -5.06 11.82
CA PRO A 147 -59.74 -5.33 12.66
C PRO A 147 -59.48 -6.45 13.69
N VAL A 148 -58.52 -7.33 13.45
CA VAL A 148 -58.09 -8.36 14.40
C VAL A 148 -57.10 -7.74 15.38
N ALA A 149 -57.39 -7.86 16.67
CA ALA A 149 -56.45 -7.44 17.71
C ALA A 149 -55.25 -8.40 17.73
N LEU A 150 -54.03 -7.86 17.64
CA LEU A 150 -52.78 -8.59 17.78
C LEU A 150 -52.68 -9.24 19.17
N THR A 151 -53.04 -8.45 20.19
CA THR A 151 -53.04 -8.87 21.59
C THR A 151 -53.99 -7.98 22.39
N SER A 152 -54.18 -8.31 23.67
CA SER A 152 -54.92 -7.46 24.60
C SER A 152 -54.32 -7.53 25.98
N PHE A 153 -54.53 -6.49 26.77
CA PHE A 153 -54.08 -6.44 28.16
C PHE A 153 -55.08 -5.66 29.02
N VAL A 154 -54.99 -5.82 30.33
CA VAL A 154 -55.73 -4.99 31.30
C VAL A 154 -54.72 -4.05 31.96
N PRO A 155 -54.82 -2.74 31.74
CA PRO A 155 -53.92 -1.77 32.35
C PRO A 155 -54.06 -1.79 33.88
N LYS A 156 -52.92 -1.62 34.57
CA LYS A 156 -52.94 -1.42 36.02
C LYS A 156 -53.61 -0.09 36.35
N VAL A 157 -54.26 0.00 37.51
CA VAL A 157 -54.82 1.28 38.01
C VAL A 157 -53.73 2.37 38.02
N THR A 158 -52.51 2.01 38.42
CA THR A 158 -51.29 2.80 38.26
C THR A 158 -50.10 1.87 37.98
N GLY A 159 -49.14 2.32 37.18
CA GLY A 159 -47.89 1.59 36.91
C GLY A 159 -47.77 0.96 35.52
N TRP A 160 -46.74 0.15 35.33
CA TRP A 160 -46.37 -0.41 34.03
C TRP A 160 -47.27 -1.56 33.59
N SER A 161 -47.74 -1.45 32.35
CA SER A 161 -48.38 -2.54 31.60
C SER A 161 -47.46 -2.98 30.48
N GLU A 162 -47.34 -4.29 30.30
CA GLU A 162 -46.52 -4.92 29.25
C GLU A 162 -47.42 -5.35 28.08
N VAL A 163 -46.98 -5.09 26.87
CA VAL A 163 -47.62 -5.51 25.62
C VAL A 163 -46.60 -6.29 24.79
N ASN A 164 -46.88 -7.55 24.52
CA ASN A 164 -46.03 -8.38 23.68
C ASN A 164 -46.27 -8.06 22.19
N LEU A 165 -45.23 -7.56 21.52
CA LEU A 165 -45.22 -7.20 20.11
C LEU A 165 -44.22 -8.03 19.29
N THR A 166 -43.72 -9.14 19.83
CA THR A 166 -42.61 -9.94 19.26
C THR A 166 -42.80 -10.26 17.78
N GLY A 167 -43.94 -10.85 17.41
CA GLY A 167 -44.21 -11.24 16.01
C GLY A 167 -44.28 -10.03 15.06
N LEU A 168 -44.93 -8.95 15.48
CA LEU A 168 -45.08 -7.75 14.67
C LEU A 168 -43.74 -7.01 14.48
N VAL A 169 -42.93 -6.92 15.54
CA VAL A 169 -41.58 -6.35 15.44
C VAL A 169 -40.66 -7.21 14.58
N GLN A 170 -40.79 -8.55 14.61
CA GLN A 170 -40.07 -9.43 13.69
C GLN A 170 -40.39 -9.10 12.23
N GLU A 171 -41.66 -8.94 11.87
CA GLU A 171 -42.06 -8.61 10.50
C GLU A 171 -41.48 -7.25 10.04
N TRP A 172 -41.49 -6.25 10.93
CA TRP A 172 -40.92 -4.93 10.65
C TRP A 172 -39.40 -4.98 10.46
N VAL A 173 -38.67 -5.69 11.32
CA VAL A 173 -37.20 -5.84 11.23
C VAL A 173 -36.78 -6.65 10.01
N SER A 174 -37.59 -7.64 9.61
CA SER A 174 -37.39 -8.41 8.38
C SER A 174 -37.83 -7.67 7.11
N GLY A 175 -38.45 -6.49 7.22
CA GLY A 175 -38.95 -5.73 6.07
C GLY A 175 -40.17 -6.35 5.37
N LEU A 176 -40.85 -7.32 6.00
CA LEU A 176 -42.04 -7.97 5.46
C LEU A 176 -43.26 -7.04 5.48
N SER A 177 -43.30 -6.13 6.46
CA SER A 177 -44.35 -5.11 6.59
C SER A 177 -43.75 -3.77 7.01
N PRO A 178 -44.32 -2.63 6.54
CA PRO A 178 -43.87 -1.32 6.98
C PRO A 178 -44.27 -1.05 8.43
N ASN A 179 -43.35 -0.49 9.21
CA ASN A 179 -43.62 -0.09 10.59
C ASN A 179 -44.47 1.18 10.66
N HIS A 180 -45.77 1.00 10.87
CA HIS A 180 -46.71 2.08 11.20
C HIS A 180 -47.13 2.07 12.67
N GLY A 181 -46.63 1.12 13.47
CA GLY A 181 -46.92 1.06 14.90
C GLY A 181 -48.26 0.39 15.25
N VAL A 182 -48.72 0.63 16.47
CA VAL A 182 -49.90 0.02 17.08
C VAL A 182 -50.90 1.05 17.57
N LEU A 183 -52.17 0.67 17.63
CA LEU A 183 -53.27 1.44 18.19
C LEU A 183 -53.87 0.70 19.38
N PHE A 184 -54.13 1.42 20.47
CA PHE A 184 -54.85 0.92 21.63
C PHE A 184 -56.32 1.33 21.55
N GLU A 185 -57.19 0.33 21.56
CA GLU A 185 -58.64 0.46 21.65
C GLU A 185 -59.12 -0.13 22.98
N GLU A 186 -59.69 0.69 23.84
CA GLU A 186 -60.21 0.25 25.14
C GLU A 186 -61.72 0.01 25.06
N ASP A 187 -62.22 -0.90 25.89
CA ASP A 187 -63.65 -1.15 26.01
C ASP A 187 -64.48 0.13 26.28
N PRO A 188 -65.75 0.19 25.85
CA PRO A 188 -66.56 1.41 25.92
C PRO A 188 -66.80 2.00 27.32
N TYR A 189 -66.59 1.23 28.38
CA TYR A 189 -66.70 1.68 29.77
C TYR A 189 -65.35 2.04 30.40
N GLY A 190 -64.27 1.84 29.65
CA GLY A 190 -62.91 2.10 30.08
C GLY A 190 -62.56 3.57 29.99
N VAL A 191 -61.69 4.00 30.91
CA VAL A 191 -60.99 5.28 30.86
C VAL A 191 -59.59 5.03 31.39
N THR A 192 -58.62 5.07 30.49
CA THR A 192 -57.20 4.94 30.86
C THR A 192 -56.37 6.10 30.34
N SER A 193 -55.45 6.58 31.18
CA SER A 193 -54.46 7.60 30.86
C SER A 193 -53.05 7.01 30.99
N TYR A 194 -52.28 7.09 29.92
CA TYR A 194 -50.89 6.66 29.86
C TYR A 194 -49.96 7.87 29.77
N LYS A 195 -48.76 7.73 30.33
CA LYS A 195 -47.70 8.72 30.10
C LYS A 195 -47.23 8.64 28.64
N GLY A 196 -47.12 9.79 28.00
CA GLY A 196 -46.62 9.92 26.63
C GLY A 196 -45.10 9.89 26.57
N SER A 197 -44.57 9.65 25.38
CA SER A 197 -43.14 9.75 25.04
C SER A 197 -42.56 11.15 25.26
N ALA A 198 -43.38 12.20 25.21
CA ALA A 198 -42.97 13.57 25.51
C ALA A 198 -43.03 13.92 27.01
N HIS A 199 -43.33 12.94 27.88
CA HIS A 199 -43.41 13.18 29.31
C HIS A 199 -42.12 13.81 29.85
N THR A 200 -42.24 14.80 30.74
CA THR A 200 -41.10 15.59 31.25
C THR A 200 -40.09 14.74 32.03
N ASN A 201 -40.56 13.73 32.77
CA ASN A 201 -39.71 12.76 33.43
C ASN A 201 -39.45 11.54 32.53
N LEU A 202 -38.18 11.33 32.17
CA LEU A 202 -37.72 10.19 31.37
C LEU A 202 -38.10 8.84 31.99
N ALA A 203 -38.09 8.71 33.33
CA ALA A 203 -38.39 7.45 34.00
C ALA A 203 -39.82 6.95 33.74
N TYR A 204 -40.74 7.83 33.35
CA TYR A 204 -42.14 7.47 33.08
C TYR A 204 -42.48 7.37 31.59
N ARG A 205 -41.56 7.70 30.69
CA ARG A 205 -41.80 7.58 29.24
C ARG A 205 -41.90 6.10 28.84
N PRO A 206 -42.86 5.74 27.97
CA PRO A 206 -42.96 4.39 27.46
C PRO A 206 -41.68 3.98 26.71
N PHE A 207 -41.41 2.69 26.67
CA PHE A 207 -40.23 2.14 26.00
C PHE A 207 -40.55 0.78 25.39
N LEU A 208 -39.81 0.42 24.35
CA LEU A 208 -39.87 -0.89 23.70
C LEU A 208 -38.53 -1.60 23.94
N GLU A 209 -38.56 -2.75 24.59
CA GLU A 209 -37.40 -3.62 24.74
C GLU A 209 -37.44 -4.70 23.66
N VAL A 210 -36.41 -4.78 22.82
CA VAL A 210 -36.28 -5.75 21.73
C VAL A 210 -35.04 -6.59 21.97
N CYS A 211 -35.22 -7.87 22.26
CA CYS A 211 -34.14 -8.86 22.32
C CYS A 211 -34.00 -9.55 20.96
N HIS A 212 -32.81 -9.51 20.38
CA HIS A 212 -32.55 -9.99 19.03
C HIS A 212 -31.16 -10.63 18.89
N THR A 213 -31.01 -11.43 17.85
CA THR A 213 -29.71 -11.94 17.39
C THR A 213 -29.48 -11.44 15.97
N ALA A 214 -28.39 -10.71 15.77
CA ALA A 214 -28.00 -10.21 14.45
C ALA A 214 -27.56 -11.37 13.53
N PRO A 215 -27.83 -11.29 12.21
CA PRO A 215 -27.26 -12.22 11.25
C PRO A 215 -25.74 -12.05 11.19
N LYS A 216 -25.04 -13.16 10.92
CA LYS A 216 -23.58 -13.19 10.76
C LYS A 216 -23.19 -12.92 9.32
N GLY A 217 -22.12 -12.16 9.12
CA GLY A 217 -21.55 -11.90 7.81
C GLY A 217 -20.35 -12.77 7.48
N SER A 218 -19.78 -12.53 6.30
CA SER A 218 -18.53 -13.13 5.84
C SER A 218 -17.66 -12.13 5.06
N ILE A 219 -16.35 -12.36 5.05
CA ILE A 219 -15.36 -11.58 4.29
C ILE A 219 -14.44 -12.53 3.52
N GLY A 220 -14.15 -12.24 2.27
CA GLY A 220 -13.12 -12.88 1.45
C GLY A 220 -13.35 -12.57 -0.03
N ASP A 221 -12.58 -13.18 -0.91
CA ASP A 221 -12.98 -13.64 -2.24
C ASP A 221 -11.78 -14.36 -2.87
N LYS A 222 -10.72 -13.64 -3.25
CA LYS A 222 -9.60 -14.25 -3.97
C LYS A 222 -8.22 -13.58 -3.76
N VAL A 223 -7.18 -14.40 -3.86
CA VAL A 223 -5.80 -13.97 -4.14
C VAL A 223 -5.40 -14.51 -5.51
N TRP A 224 -4.92 -13.67 -6.43
CA TRP A 224 -4.63 -14.08 -7.82
C TRP A 224 -3.36 -13.46 -8.39
N PHE A 225 -2.86 -14.11 -9.45
CA PHE A 225 -1.82 -13.59 -10.31
C PHE A 225 -2.39 -12.54 -11.25
N ASP A 226 -2.11 -11.28 -10.95
CA ASP A 226 -2.44 -10.15 -11.82
C ASP A 226 -1.34 -10.04 -12.89
N ALA A 227 -1.60 -10.68 -14.02
CA ALA A 227 -0.59 -10.89 -15.05
C ALA A 227 -0.31 -9.64 -15.87
N ASN A 228 -1.26 -8.69 -15.90
CA ASN A 228 -1.15 -7.44 -16.64
C ASN A 228 -0.89 -6.23 -15.72
N ALA A 229 -0.87 -6.44 -14.40
CA ALA A 229 -0.65 -5.47 -13.35
C ALA A 229 -1.66 -4.30 -13.35
N ASP A 230 -2.91 -4.57 -13.71
CA ASP A 230 -3.96 -3.55 -13.77
C ASP A 230 -4.85 -3.46 -12.51
N GLY A 231 -4.64 -4.36 -11.55
CA GLY A 231 -5.36 -4.45 -10.29
C GLY A 231 -6.78 -5.00 -10.42
N ILE A 232 -7.16 -5.52 -11.59
CA ILE A 232 -8.50 -6.02 -11.91
C ILE A 232 -8.41 -7.52 -12.18
N GLN A 233 -9.25 -8.29 -11.51
CA GLN A 233 -9.29 -9.73 -11.76
C GLN A 233 -9.90 -10.05 -13.14
N ASP A 234 -9.07 -10.45 -14.08
CA ASP A 234 -9.47 -10.90 -15.42
C ASP A 234 -9.86 -12.38 -15.47
N ALA A 235 -10.66 -12.75 -16.47
CA ALA A 235 -11.13 -14.14 -16.63
C ALA A 235 -10.00 -15.15 -16.96
N SER A 236 -8.88 -14.67 -17.49
CA SER A 236 -7.69 -15.48 -17.78
C SER A 236 -6.73 -15.62 -16.60
N GLU A 237 -6.95 -14.89 -15.52
CA GLU A 237 -6.01 -14.82 -14.40
C GLU A 237 -6.26 -15.92 -13.37
N LEU A 238 -5.16 -16.59 -13.01
CA LEU A 238 -5.17 -17.75 -12.14
C LEU A 238 -5.06 -17.32 -10.67
N GLY A 239 -5.74 -18.03 -9.78
CA GLY A 239 -5.57 -17.82 -8.35
C GLY A 239 -4.22 -18.33 -7.84
N ILE A 240 -3.74 -17.75 -6.74
CA ILE A 240 -2.52 -18.18 -6.04
C ILE A 240 -2.93 -19.08 -4.88
N SER A 241 -2.52 -20.34 -4.91
CA SER A 241 -2.88 -21.34 -3.90
C SER A 241 -1.90 -21.35 -2.72
N GLY A 242 -2.41 -21.59 -1.51
CA GLY A 242 -1.59 -21.80 -0.32
C GLY A 242 -1.11 -20.51 0.36
N VAL A 243 -1.57 -19.35 -0.09
CA VAL A 243 -1.28 -18.05 0.50
C VAL A 243 -2.06 -17.94 1.81
N VAL A 244 -1.37 -17.59 2.89
CA VAL A 244 -1.98 -17.40 4.21
C VAL A 244 -2.59 -16.01 4.28
N VAL A 245 -3.84 -15.95 4.77
CA VAL A 245 -4.60 -14.72 4.96
C VAL A 245 -5.10 -14.66 6.39
N ASP A 246 -4.88 -13.52 7.04
CA ASP A 246 -5.27 -13.23 8.41
C ASP A 246 -6.40 -12.19 8.46
N LEU A 247 -7.31 -12.38 9.42
CA LEU A 247 -8.37 -11.43 9.74
C LEU A 247 -8.15 -10.87 11.15
N PHE A 248 -8.03 -9.56 11.25
CA PHE A 248 -7.90 -8.81 12.50
C PHE A 248 -9.17 -8.00 12.77
N GLY A 249 -9.42 -7.72 14.06
CA GLY A 249 -10.41 -6.71 14.42
C GLY A 249 -9.84 -5.31 14.23
N ASP A 250 -10.71 -4.35 13.93
CA ASP A 250 -10.38 -2.93 13.92
C ASP A 250 -11.53 -2.20 14.67
N ALA A 251 -11.42 -2.10 15.99
CA ALA A 251 -12.48 -1.52 16.81
C ALA A 251 -12.62 0.00 16.60
N GLY A 252 -11.57 0.65 16.11
CA GLY A 252 -11.52 2.08 15.81
C GLY A 252 -12.07 2.44 14.42
N CYS A 253 -12.20 1.46 13.52
CA CYS A 253 -12.41 1.67 12.09
C CYS A 253 -11.36 2.63 11.49
N ASP A 254 -10.10 2.53 11.95
CA ASP A 254 -9.00 3.39 11.51
C ASP A 254 -8.11 2.74 10.44
N GLY A 255 -8.43 1.49 10.06
CA GLY A 255 -7.70 0.70 9.07
C GLY A 255 -6.46 -0.01 9.64
N SER A 256 -6.26 0.02 10.96
CA SER A 256 -5.15 -0.67 11.63
C SER A 256 -5.65 -1.90 12.38
N ALA A 257 -4.86 -2.98 12.33
CA ALA A 257 -5.17 -4.20 13.06
C ALA A 257 -5.03 -4.01 14.59
N ASP A 258 -6.07 -4.37 15.33
CA ASP A 258 -6.07 -4.38 16.79
C ASP A 258 -5.66 -5.76 17.33
N GLY A 259 -4.41 -5.87 17.77
CA GLY A 259 -3.92 -7.06 18.48
C GLY A 259 -3.64 -8.25 17.57
N ALA A 260 -3.97 -9.46 18.04
CA ALA A 260 -3.69 -10.70 17.31
C ALA A 260 -4.81 -11.06 16.33
N ALA A 261 -4.48 -11.85 15.31
CA ALA A 261 -5.46 -12.33 14.33
C ALA A 261 -6.63 -13.04 15.02
N LEU A 262 -7.85 -12.66 14.63
CA LEU A 262 -9.09 -13.29 15.06
C LEU A 262 -9.27 -14.66 14.39
N LYS A 263 -8.89 -14.74 13.10
CA LYS A 263 -8.95 -15.94 12.27
C LYS A 263 -7.81 -15.93 11.26
N THR A 264 -7.37 -17.13 10.87
CA THR A 264 -6.35 -17.37 9.83
C THR A 264 -6.87 -18.44 8.89
N THR A 265 -6.65 -18.27 7.60
CA THR A 265 -6.98 -19.26 6.57
C THR A 265 -5.88 -19.30 5.51
N ALA A 266 -5.90 -20.30 4.62
CA ALA A 266 -5.07 -20.32 3.43
C ALA A 266 -5.94 -20.40 2.17
N THR A 267 -5.47 -19.82 1.07
CA THR A 267 -6.16 -19.85 -0.22
C THR A 267 -6.19 -21.26 -0.81
N ASP A 268 -7.29 -21.61 -1.46
CA ASP A 268 -7.44 -22.90 -2.13
C ASP A 268 -6.76 -22.95 -3.51
N ALA A 269 -6.92 -24.06 -4.24
CA ALA A 269 -6.30 -24.26 -5.56
C ALA A 269 -6.74 -23.23 -6.63
N SER A 270 -7.84 -22.52 -6.39
CA SER A 270 -8.35 -21.45 -7.25
C SER A 270 -8.02 -20.05 -6.73
N GLY A 271 -7.24 -19.95 -5.65
CA GLY A 271 -6.91 -18.70 -4.96
C GLY A 271 -8.00 -18.20 -4.02
N ALA A 272 -9.09 -18.96 -3.82
CA ALA A 272 -10.22 -18.48 -3.04
C ALA A 272 -9.95 -18.63 -1.54
N TYR A 273 -10.43 -17.66 -0.75
CA TYR A 273 -10.39 -17.70 0.72
C TYR A 273 -11.65 -17.09 1.32
N GLY A 274 -11.90 -17.32 2.61
CA GLY A 274 -13.02 -16.66 3.28
C GLY A 274 -13.13 -16.90 4.78
N PHE A 275 -13.70 -15.91 5.45
CA PHE A 275 -13.99 -15.89 6.88
C PHE A 275 -15.50 -15.75 7.09
N GLY A 276 -16.16 -16.81 7.55
CA GLY A 276 -17.58 -16.79 7.91
C GLY A 276 -17.84 -16.56 9.40
N GLU A 277 -19.12 -16.47 9.76
CA GLU A 277 -19.61 -16.35 11.14
C GLU A 277 -19.08 -15.10 11.86
N LEU A 278 -19.03 -13.97 11.15
CA LEU A 278 -18.53 -12.69 11.66
C LEU A 278 -19.67 -11.81 12.19
N GLU A 279 -19.41 -11.05 13.25
CA GLU A 279 -20.32 -10.00 13.71
C GLU A 279 -20.20 -8.77 12.79
N ALA A 280 -21.20 -7.89 12.80
CA ALA A 280 -21.03 -6.59 12.17
C ALA A 280 -19.93 -5.79 12.87
N GLY A 281 -19.08 -5.10 12.12
CA GLY A 281 -17.93 -4.38 12.66
C GLY A 281 -16.94 -3.96 11.59
N CYS A 282 -15.82 -3.38 12.03
CA CYS A 282 -14.68 -3.07 11.16
C CYS A 282 -13.58 -4.11 11.40
N TYR A 283 -12.94 -4.51 10.31
CA TYR A 283 -11.97 -5.58 10.23
C TYR A 283 -10.81 -5.14 9.35
N VAL A 284 -9.68 -5.82 9.53
CA VAL A 284 -8.52 -5.68 8.67
C VAL A 284 -8.15 -7.08 8.16
N VAL A 285 -8.04 -7.23 6.85
CA VAL A 285 -7.59 -8.46 6.19
C VAL A 285 -6.15 -8.24 5.74
N SER A 286 -5.24 -9.16 6.02
CA SER A 286 -3.84 -9.06 5.63
C SER A 286 -3.37 -10.36 5.01
N VAL A 287 -2.57 -10.28 3.96
CA VAL A 287 -1.85 -11.45 3.44
C VAL A 287 -0.51 -11.60 4.16
N ASP A 288 -0.07 -12.83 4.37
CA ASP A 288 1.27 -13.13 4.86
C ASP A 288 2.26 -13.22 3.68
N ASP A 289 3.05 -12.17 3.49
CA ASP A 289 4.06 -12.04 2.44
C ASP A 289 5.03 -13.23 2.39
N ALA A 290 5.31 -13.88 3.52
CA ALA A 290 6.21 -15.03 3.57
C ALA A 290 5.65 -16.28 2.86
N THR A 291 4.36 -16.26 2.52
CA THR A 291 3.66 -17.35 1.83
C THR A 291 3.34 -17.03 0.37
N LEU A 292 3.66 -15.81 -0.07
CA LEU A 292 3.56 -15.43 -1.47
C LEU A 292 4.78 -15.93 -2.27
N PRO A 293 4.65 -16.08 -3.61
CA PRO A 293 5.80 -16.33 -4.47
C PRO A 293 6.86 -15.24 -4.36
N LEU A 294 8.12 -15.58 -4.64
CA LEU A 294 9.22 -14.59 -4.66
C LEU A 294 8.97 -13.51 -5.72
N GLY A 295 9.45 -12.29 -5.44
CA GLY A 295 9.31 -11.16 -6.37
C GLY A 295 7.87 -10.65 -6.56
N HIS A 296 6.97 -10.92 -5.60
CA HIS A 296 5.60 -10.42 -5.65
C HIS A 296 5.53 -8.92 -5.42
N LEU A 297 4.61 -8.26 -6.12
CA LEU A 297 4.20 -6.88 -5.87
C LEU A 297 2.68 -6.83 -5.90
N LEU A 298 2.09 -6.21 -4.87
CA LEU A 298 0.65 -5.97 -4.80
C LEU A 298 0.24 -4.99 -5.91
N THR A 299 -0.82 -5.34 -6.64
CA THR A 299 -1.38 -4.51 -7.72
C THR A 299 -2.76 -3.96 -7.39
N THR A 300 -3.42 -4.48 -6.35
CA THR A 300 -4.68 -3.95 -5.82
C THR A 300 -4.47 -2.82 -4.79
N ASP A 301 -5.57 -2.29 -4.24
CA ASP A 301 -5.59 -1.08 -3.41
C ASP A 301 -4.59 -1.08 -2.24
N ALA A 302 -4.71 -2.05 -1.32
CA ALA A 302 -3.93 -2.08 -0.09
C ALA A 302 -3.87 -3.47 0.54
N ASP A 303 -2.70 -3.78 1.11
CA ASP A 303 -2.48 -4.88 2.04
C ASP A 303 -1.65 -4.32 3.22
N PRO A 304 -2.20 -4.31 4.45
CA PRO A 304 -3.52 -4.83 4.84
C PRO A 304 -4.71 -4.01 4.31
N LEU A 305 -5.84 -4.69 4.09
CA LEU A 305 -7.10 -4.14 3.59
C LEU A 305 -8.12 -3.92 4.73
N ALA A 306 -8.60 -2.69 4.89
CA ALA A 306 -9.67 -2.35 5.83
C ALA A 306 -11.06 -2.66 5.25
N VAL A 307 -11.88 -3.37 6.02
CA VAL A 307 -13.23 -3.83 5.62
C VAL A 307 -14.26 -3.45 6.68
N SER A 308 -15.33 -2.78 6.27
CA SER A 308 -16.51 -2.58 7.12
C SER A 308 -17.56 -3.62 6.75
N LEU A 309 -18.05 -4.36 7.74
CA LEU A 309 -19.02 -5.45 7.57
C LEU A 309 -20.35 -5.08 8.24
N ASP A 310 -21.39 -4.91 7.45
CA ASP A 310 -22.76 -4.80 7.95
C ASP A 310 -23.29 -6.15 8.45
N ALA A 311 -24.31 -6.11 9.31
CA ALA A 311 -24.90 -7.34 9.86
C ALA A 311 -25.46 -8.24 8.75
N GLY A 312 -24.94 -9.45 8.64
CA GLY A 312 -25.36 -10.42 7.62
C GLY A 312 -24.83 -10.16 6.22
N GLU A 313 -23.94 -9.19 6.04
CA GLU A 313 -23.32 -8.89 4.76
C GLU A 313 -22.31 -9.97 4.38
N ASN A 314 -22.20 -10.26 3.08
CA ASN A 314 -21.12 -11.06 2.53
C ASN A 314 -20.27 -10.11 1.68
N VAL A 315 -19.11 -9.72 2.21
CA VAL A 315 -18.08 -8.97 1.49
C VAL A 315 -17.34 -9.99 0.62
N THR A 316 -17.45 -9.82 -0.70
CA THR A 316 -16.91 -10.72 -1.72
C THR A 316 -15.97 -9.98 -2.68
N ASP A 317 -15.32 -8.93 -2.20
CA ASP A 317 -14.39 -8.09 -2.95
C ASP A 317 -13.20 -7.68 -2.06
N ALA A 318 -12.96 -8.45 -0.98
CA ALA A 318 -11.72 -8.39 -0.24
C ALA A 318 -10.71 -9.23 -1.01
N ASP A 319 -9.96 -8.56 -1.88
CA ASP A 319 -9.28 -9.16 -3.01
C ASP A 319 -7.83 -8.68 -3.10
N PHE A 320 -6.91 -9.60 -3.36
CA PHE A 320 -5.48 -9.30 -3.48
C PHE A 320 -4.89 -9.81 -4.80
N GLY A 321 -4.55 -8.88 -5.69
CA GLY A 321 -3.85 -9.15 -6.92
C GLY A 321 -2.35 -8.96 -6.72
N TYR A 322 -1.55 -9.92 -7.17
CA TYR A 322 -0.10 -9.81 -7.17
C TYR A 322 0.46 -10.08 -8.56
N VAL A 323 1.35 -9.21 -9.02
CA VAL A 323 2.27 -9.53 -10.11
C VAL A 323 3.51 -10.16 -9.50
N THR A 324 4.05 -11.20 -10.12
CA THR A 324 5.37 -11.74 -9.77
C THR A 324 6.36 -11.34 -10.84
N TYR A 325 7.36 -10.57 -10.45
CA TYR A 325 8.49 -10.28 -11.31
C TYR A 325 9.39 -11.50 -11.48
N SER A 326 10.14 -11.48 -12.55
CA SER A 326 11.08 -12.54 -12.90
C SER A 326 12.45 -12.28 -12.29
N SER A 327 13.28 -13.31 -12.21
CA SER A 327 14.64 -13.20 -11.69
C SER A 327 15.66 -13.88 -12.61
N ILE A 328 16.89 -13.38 -12.60
CA ILE A 328 18.05 -13.94 -13.31
C ILE A 328 19.21 -14.06 -12.32
N GLY A 329 19.88 -15.21 -12.27
CA GLY A 329 21.10 -15.36 -11.49
C GLY A 329 21.58 -16.80 -11.37
N ASP A 330 22.17 -17.07 -10.21
CA ASP A 330 22.77 -18.31 -9.70
C ASP A 330 24.25 -18.11 -9.36
N THR A 331 25.22 -18.58 -10.16
CA THR A 331 26.58 -18.75 -9.65
C THR A 331 27.70 -18.34 -10.64
N VAL A 332 28.77 -17.76 -10.09
CA VAL A 332 30.09 -17.65 -10.73
C VAL A 332 31.07 -18.58 -10.01
N TRP A 333 31.76 -19.49 -10.71
CA TRP A 333 32.65 -20.48 -10.10
C TRP A 333 33.98 -20.71 -10.84
N LEU A 334 34.89 -21.39 -10.13
CA LEU A 334 36.12 -21.95 -10.69
C LEU A 334 35.83 -23.33 -11.28
N ASP A 335 35.70 -23.36 -12.60
CA ASP A 335 35.51 -24.57 -13.40
C ASP A 335 36.86 -25.28 -13.55
N SER A 336 37.11 -26.25 -12.68
CA SER A 336 38.45 -26.80 -12.52
C SER A 336 38.82 -27.80 -13.60
N ASP A 337 37.83 -28.45 -14.23
CA ASP A 337 38.03 -29.44 -15.30
C ASP A 337 37.52 -29.00 -16.68
N ALA A 338 37.03 -27.76 -16.79
CA ALA A 338 36.59 -27.08 -18.00
C ALA A 338 35.45 -27.80 -18.72
N ASP A 339 34.55 -28.43 -17.97
CA ASP A 339 33.40 -29.14 -18.52
C ASP A 339 32.13 -28.26 -18.63
N GLY A 340 32.18 -27.06 -18.03
CA GLY A 340 31.13 -26.05 -18.06
C GLY A 340 29.93 -26.36 -17.17
N LEU A 341 30.05 -27.32 -16.26
CA LEU A 341 29.07 -27.62 -15.23
C LEU A 341 29.57 -27.11 -13.87
N TYR A 342 28.65 -26.91 -12.93
CA TYR A 342 29.01 -26.54 -11.56
C TYR A 342 28.81 -27.74 -10.63
N GLU A 343 29.90 -28.31 -10.13
CA GLU A 343 29.89 -29.45 -9.20
C GLU A 343 30.51 -29.12 -7.83
N PRO A 344 29.77 -28.41 -6.96
CA PRO A 344 30.26 -28.04 -5.63
C PRO A 344 30.54 -29.25 -4.73
N ASP A 345 29.84 -30.36 -4.95
CA ASP A 345 30.02 -31.60 -4.17
C ASP A 345 31.33 -32.34 -4.51
N THR A 346 31.94 -32.08 -5.67
CA THR A 346 33.20 -32.70 -6.10
C THR A 346 34.40 -31.78 -6.06
N GLY A 347 34.22 -30.52 -5.65
CA GLY A 347 35.32 -29.64 -5.24
C GLY A 347 35.40 -28.29 -5.94
N GLU A 348 34.44 -27.97 -6.82
CA GLU A 348 34.41 -26.67 -7.48
C GLU A 348 33.94 -25.57 -6.53
N LEU A 349 34.61 -24.42 -6.58
CA LEU A 349 34.40 -23.33 -5.65
C LEU A 349 33.81 -22.12 -6.36
N GLY A 350 32.72 -21.58 -5.82
CA GLY A 350 32.19 -20.30 -6.25
C GLY A 350 33.13 -19.14 -5.92
N VAL A 351 33.14 -18.12 -6.77
CA VAL A 351 34.02 -16.94 -6.67
C VAL A 351 33.23 -15.73 -6.17
N SER A 352 33.43 -15.34 -4.91
CA SER A 352 32.85 -14.11 -4.36
C SER A 352 33.65 -12.86 -4.77
N GLY A 353 32.98 -11.70 -4.81
CA GLY A 353 33.60 -10.42 -5.13
C GLY A 353 33.60 -10.07 -6.63
N VAL A 354 33.04 -10.93 -7.49
CA VAL A 354 32.89 -10.70 -8.92
C VAL A 354 31.76 -9.71 -9.15
N ARG A 355 32.04 -8.61 -9.84
CA ARG A 355 31.01 -7.65 -10.24
C ARG A 355 30.29 -8.14 -11.49
N VAL A 356 28.97 -8.28 -11.39
CA VAL A 356 28.06 -8.72 -12.46
C VAL A 356 27.14 -7.56 -12.82
N GLU A 357 27.00 -7.25 -14.10
CA GLU A 357 26.11 -6.21 -14.60
C GLU A 357 24.97 -6.81 -15.43
N LEU A 358 23.79 -6.20 -15.35
CA LEU A 358 22.62 -6.57 -16.14
C LEU A 358 22.27 -5.45 -17.11
N PHE A 359 22.15 -5.77 -18.39
CA PHE A 359 21.78 -4.84 -19.44
C PHE A 359 20.46 -5.23 -20.11
N GLN A 360 19.70 -4.23 -20.55
CA GLN A 360 18.53 -4.38 -21.41
C GLN A 360 18.58 -3.31 -22.49
N ASP A 361 18.42 -3.70 -23.76
CA ASP A 361 18.51 -2.80 -24.93
C ASP A 361 19.81 -1.95 -24.96
N GLY A 362 20.90 -2.49 -24.42
CA GLY A 362 22.21 -1.83 -24.35
C GLY A 362 22.31 -0.72 -23.29
N GLN A 363 21.37 -0.62 -22.36
CA GLN A 363 21.44 0.23 -21.18
C GLN A 363 21.68 -0.62 -19.93
N LEU A 364 22.54 -0.14 -19.03
CA LEU A 364 22.73 -0.78 -17.72
C LEU A 364 21.44 -0.64 -16.92
N VAL A 365 20.86 -1.78 -16.55
CA VAL A 365 19.64 -1.87 -15.73
C VAL A 365 20.03 -1.93 -14.26
N ASP A 366 20.97 -2.82 -13.91
CA ASP A 366 21.40 -3.04 -12.54
C ASP A 366 22.81 -3.67 -12.49
N PHE A 367 23.43 -3.72 -11.32
CA PHE A 367 24.65 -4.48 -11.08
C PHE A 367 24.69 -5.03 -9.65
N THR A 368 25.38 -6.16 -9.48
CA THR A 368 25.58 -6.79 -8.18
C THR A 368 27.01 -7.31 -8.05
N VAL A 369 27.37 -7.79 -6.86
CA VAL A 369 28.67 -8.41 -6.59
C VAL A 369 28.42 -9.78 -5.97
N THR A 370 29.07 -10.81 -6.52
CA THR A 370 28.87 -12.19 -6.05
C THR A 370 29.23 -12.35 -4.58
N GLY A 371 28.42 -13.12 -3.87
CA GLY A 371 28.52 -13.33 -2.43
C GLY A 371 28.25 -14.77 -2.03
N THR A 372 27.82 -14.96 -0.79
CA THR A 372 27.39 -16.27 -0.29
C THR A 372 25.90 -16.44 -0.51
N SER A 373 25.49 -17.54 -1.13
CA SER A 373 24.08 -17.88 -1.35
C SER A 373 23.33 -17.94 -0.02
N PRO A 374 22.21 -17.23 0.14
CA PRO A 374 21.35 -17.36 1.31
C PRO A 374 20.61 -18.73 1.33
N TYR A 375 20.57 -19.44 0.20
CA TYR A 375 19.84 -20.70 0.04
C TYR A 375 20.73 -21.92 0.27
N THR A 376 21.92 -21.94 -0.34
CA THR A 376 22.84 -23.09 -0.28
C THR A 376 24.03 -22.86 0.65
N GLY A 377 24.31 -21.60 1.02
CA GLY A 377 25.51 -21.23 1.78
C GLY A 377 26.82 -21.30 0.97
N GLN A 378 26.75 -21.56 -0.34
CA GLN A 378 27.92 -21.63 -1.23
C GLN A 378 28.34 -20.21 -1.68
N PRO A 379 29.65 -19.93 -1.83
CA PRO A 379 30.15 -18.68 -2.40
C PRO A 379 29.83 -18.56 -3.90
N GLY A 380 30.07 -17.40 -4.51
CA GLY A 380 29.85 -17.18 -5.95
C GLY A 380 28.44 -16.77 -6.36
N PHE A 381 27.51 -16.64 -5.41
CA PHE A 381 26.10 -16.40 -5.70
C PHE A 381 25.81 -14.97 -6.12
N TYR A 382 24.96 -14.80 -7.14
CA TYR A 382 24.35 -13.51 -7.47
C TYR A 382 22.90 -13.67 -7.92
N LEU A 383 22.10 -12.61 -7.79
CA LEU A 383 20.70 -12.59 -8.21
C LEU A 383 20.29 -11.17 -8.58
N PHE A 384 19.68 -11.03 -9.76
CA PHE A 384 18.88 -9.88 -10.15
C PHE A 384 17.41 -10.28 -10.03
N ASP A 385 16.69 -9.62 -9.14
CA ASP A 385 15.26 -9.85 -8.94
C ASP A 385 14.46 -8.69 -9.53
N THR A 386 13.13 -8.80 -9.43
CA THR A 386 12.23 -7.70 -9.77
C THR A 386 12.27 -7.29 -11.26
N LEU A 387 12.58 -8.24 -12.15
CA LEU A 387 12.75 -7.98 -13.58
C LEU A 387 11.43 -8.14 -14.35
N SER A 388 11.21 -7.23 -15.30
CA SER A 388 10.15 -7.37 -16.29
C SER A 388 10.47 -8.48 -17.29
N ALA A 389 9.46 -9.04 -17.96
CA ALA A 389 9.72 -9.94 -19.08
C ALA A 389 10.46 -9.20 -20.21
N GLY A 390 11.48 -9.82 -20.77
CA GLY A 390 12.35 -9.19 -21.76
C GLY A 390 13.58 -10.02 -22.08
N THR A 391 14.43 -9.48 -22.95
CA THR A 391 15.75 -10.04 -23.23
C THR A 391 16.78 -9.22 -22.49
N TYR A 392 17.60 -9.90 -21.71
CA TYR A 392 18.66 -9.30 -20.89
C TYR A 392 20.02 -9.86 -21.29
N SER A 393 21.05 -9.06 -21.06
CA SER A 393 22.44 -9.50 -21.13
C SER A 393 23.06 -9.40 -19.75
N VAL A 394 23.50 -10.52 -19.21
CA VAL A 394 24.31 -10.58 -17.99
C VAL A 394 25.77 -10.50 -18.38
N VAL A 395 26.52 -9.58 -17.77
CA VAL A 395 27.89 -9.25 -18.19
C VAL A 395 28.84 -9.32 -17.01
N ILE A 396 29.93 -10.07 -17.17
CA ILE A 396 31.07 -10.05 -16.25
C ILE A 396 32.07 -9.01 -16.75
N THR A 397 32.19 -7.88 -16.05
CA THR A 397 32.93 -6.72 -16.56
C THR A 397 34.44 -6.93 -16.59
N ALA A 398 35.13 -6.29 -17.54
CA ALA A 398 36.58 -6.39 -17.73
C ALA A 398 37.42 -6.10 -16.47
N ASP A 399 36.92 -5.24 -15.56
CA ASP A 399 37.57 -4.91 -14.30
C ASP A 399 37.82 -6.15 -13.41
N ASN A 400 37.00 -7.19 -13.55
CA ASN A 400 37.16 -8.44 -12.80
C ASN A 400 38.45 -9.19 -13.17
N PHE A 401 39.00 -8.94 -14.36
CA PHE A 401 40.16 -9.64 -14.91
C PHE A 401 41.47 -8.85 -14.79
N MET A 402 41.43 -7.63 -14.23
CA MET A 402 42.64 -6.87 -13.94
C MET A 402 43.52 -7.60 -12.91
N THR A 403 44.80 -7.23 -12.79
CA THR A 403 45.77 -7.89 -11.89
C THR A 403 45.36 -7.98 -10.41
N SER A 404 44.41 -7.16 -9.96
CA SER A 404 43.84 -7.19 -8.60
C SER A 404 42.37 -7.64 -8.55
N GLY A 405 41.80 -8.05 -9.67
CA GLY A 405 40.41 -8.48 -9.78
C GLY A 405 40.19 -9.93 -9.32
N PRO A 406 38.94 -10.29 -8.97
CA PRO A 406 38.60 -11.63 -8.49
C PRO A 406 38.80 -12.74 -9.53
N LEU A 407 38.85 -12.41 -10.82
CA LEU A 407 39.04 -13.34 -11.94
C LEU A 407 40.36 -13.06 -12.71
N ALA A 408 41.36 -12.48 -12.03
CA ALA A 408 42.65 -12.18 -12.65
C ALA A 408 43.32 -13.43 -13.24
N GLY A 409 43.61 -13.41 -14.55
CA GLY A 409 44.27 -14.53 -15.25
C GLY A 409 43.40 -15.78 -15.41
N GLN A 410 42.09 -15.59 -15.52
CA GLN A 410 41.11 -16.64 -15.77
C GLN A 410 40.44 -16.41 -17.14
N GLU A 411 40.08 -17.50 -17.83
CA GLU A 411 39.32 -17.50 -19.07
C GLU A 411 37.94 -18.14 -18.86
N PRO A 412 36.90 -17.72 -19.61
CA PRO A 412 35.56 -18.29 -19.51
C PRO A 412 35.52 -19.71 -20.09
N THR A 413 34.91 -20.63 -19.34
CA THR A 413 34.64 -22.02 -19.74
C THR A 413 33.14 -22.32 -19.84
N ALA A 414 32.31 -21.53 -19.15
CA ALA A 414 30.87 -21.54 -19.30
C ALA A 414 30.30 -20.12 -19.23
N ASP A 415 29.26 -19.89 -20.02
CA ASP A 415 28.35 -18.75 -19.89
C ASP A 415 26.91 -19.18 -20.27
N PRO A 416 25.90 -18.34 -19.99
CA PRO A 416 24.49 -18.73 -20.17
C PRO A 416 24.06 -19.05 -21.60
N ASP A 417 24.75 -18.54 -22.62
CA ASP A 417 24.39 -18.72 -24.04
C ASP A 417 25.40 -19.53 -24.87
N GLY A 418 26.49 -19.98 -24.24
CA GLY A 418 27.58 -20.77 -24.81
C GLY A 418 28.58 -19.96 -25.66
N GLY A 419 28.55 -18.63 -25.60
CA GLY A 419 29.40 -17.73 -26.38
C GLY A 419 30.87 -17.69 -25.93
N LEU A 420 31.12 -17.97 -24.64
CA LEU A 420 32.38 -17.80 -23.93
C LEU A 420 32.99 -16.41 -24.12
N ASP A 421 32.16 -15.38 -24.06
CA ASP A 421 32.57 -13.98 -24.28
C ASP A 421 32.35 -13.08 -23.06
N ASN A 422 32.07 -13.68 -21.90
CA ASN A 422 31.70 -13.02 -20.64
C ASN A 422 30.35 -12.30 -20.67
N VAL A 423 29.51 -12.59 -21.68
CA VAL A 423 28.17 -12.03 -21.85
C VAL A 423 27.16 -13.15 -22.07
N GLY A 424 26.26 -13.35 -21.11
CA GLY A 424 25.15 -14.28 -21.23
C GLY A 424 23.88 -13.58 -21.69
N THR A 425 23.37 -13.90 -22.87
CA THR A 425 22.06 -13.41 -23.32
C THR A 425 20.94 -14.34 -22.90
N VAL A 426 20.02 -13.85 -22.08
CA VAL A 426 18.90 -14.63 -21.54
C VAL A 426 17.55 -14.03 -21.93
N ALA A 427 16.61 -14.89 -22.31
CA ALA A 427 15.23 -14.50 -22.57
C ALA A 427 14.36 -14.83 -21.37
N LEU A 428 13.82 -13.80 -20.74
CA LEU A 428 13.06 -13.91 -19.50
C LEU A 428 11.57 -13.75 -19.79
N GLY A 429 10.78 -14.79 -19.49
CA GLY A 429 9.33 -14.72 -19.47
C GLY A 429 8.79 -13.98 -18.24
N TRP A 430 7.48 -13.84 -18.13
CA TRP A 430 6.83 -13.34 -16.91
C TRP A 430 6.86 -14.41 -15.82
N ALA A 431 7.06 -14.01 -14.56
CA ALA A 431 7.07 -14.91 -13.40
C ALA A 431 8.05 -16.08 -13.53
N GLN A 432 9.21 -15.84 -14.15
CA GLN A 432 10.23 -16.86 -14.40
C GLN A 432 11.47 -16.60 -13.55
N ASP A 433 11.94 -17.65 -12.88
CA ASP A 433 13.27 -17.66 -12.25
C ASP A 433 14.23 -18.38 -13.19
N LEU A 434 15.18 -17.63 -13.75
CA LEU A 434 16.26 -18.16 -14.58
C LEU A 434 17.52 -18.21 -13.73
N LEU A 435 17.62 -19.29 -12.94
CA LEU A 435 18.70 -19.58 -11.99
C LEU A 435 19.73 -20.54 -12.60
N ASP A 436 19.95 -20.44 -13.90
CA ASP A 436 20.99 -21.15 -14.65
C ASP A 436 21.82 -20.16 -15.48
N ALA A 437 21.77 -18.87 -15.12
CA ALA A 437 22.59 -17.83 -15.72
C ALA A 437 24.02 -17.90 -15.16
N ASP A 438 24.68 -19.01 -15.40
CA ASP A 438 25.89 -19.43 -14.74
C ASP A 438 27.15 -19.02 -15.53
N PHE A 439 28.21 -18.59 -14.83
CA PHE A 439 29.53 -18.32 -15.44
C PHE A 439 30.66 -19.13 -14.81
N GLY A 440 31.29 -19.99 -15.61
CA GLY A 440 32.44 -20.81 -15.22
C GLY A 440 33.74 -20.23 -15.73
N TYR A 441 34.78 -20.28 -14.90
CA TYR A 441 36.11 -19.74 -15.21
C TYR A 441 37.22 -20.71 -14.82
N GLN A 442 38.23 -20.83 -15.69
CA GLN A 442 39.44 -21.62 -15.42
C GLN A 442 40.70 -20.76 -15.59
N LEU A 443 41.74 -21.09 -14.83
CA LEU A 443 43.03 -20.41 -14.93
C LEU A 443 43.56 -20.56 -16.35
N SER A 444 43.93 -19.44 -16.98
CA SER A 444 44.57 -19.47 -18.31
C SER A 444 45.85 -20.32 -18.28
N CYS A 445 46.46 -20.49 -17.10
CA CYS A 445 47.64 -21.34 -16.91
C CYS A 445 47.31 -22.69 -16.26
N GLY A 446 47.63 -23.78 -16.94
CA GLY A 446 47.41 -25.19 -16.60
C GLY A 446 46.53 -25.97 -17.59
N ASN A 447 46.08 -25.37 -18.69
CA ASN A 447 45.15 -25.97 -19.67
C ASN A 447 45.87 -26.86 -20.73
N GLY A 448 47.21 -26.91 -20.71
CA GLY A 448 48.04 -27.69 -21.61
C GLY A 448 48.23 -27.11 -23.02
N VAL A 449 47.80 -25.87 -23.28
CA VAL A 449 47.86 -25.20 -24.59
C VAL A 449 48.40 -23.78 -24.43
N CYS A 450 49.62 -23.53 -24.90
CA CYS A 450 50.21 -22.19 -24.91
C CYS A 450 49.46 -21.22 -25.85
N GLY A 451 48.63 -20.33 -25.26
CA GLY A 451 47.82 -19.29 -25.91
C GLY A 451 48.61 -18.09 -26.46
N GLY A 452 47.90 -17.08 -27.00
CA GLY A 452 48.52 -15.90 -27.63
C GLY A 452 48.95 -14.80 -26.65
N ASP A 453 48.40 -14.84 -25.45
CA ASP A 453 48.63 -14.00 -24.27
C ASP A 453 49.47 -14.74 -23.20
N GLU A 454 49.63 -16.05 -23.36
CA GLU A 454 50.54 -16.87 -22.57
C GLU A 454 51.95 -16.85 -23.16
N SER A 455 52.94 -16.86 -22.28
CA SER A 455 54.35 -16.98 -22.63
C SER A 455 55.05 -17.84 -21.59
N CYS A 456 56.24 -18.33 -21.92
CA CYS A 456 57.05 -19.11 -20.98
C CYS A 456 57.43 -18.35 -19.69
N SER A 457 57.24 -17.02 -19.62
CA SER A 457 57.44 -16.18 -18.43
C SER A 457 56.14 -15.84 -17.69
N THR A 458 54.98 -15.91 -18.35
CA THR A 458 53.67 -15.65 -17.74
C THR A 458 52.91 -16.94 -17.38
N CYS A 459 53.16 -18.04 -18.09
CA CYS A 459 52.63 -19.37 -17.80
C CYS A 459 53.60 -20.48 -18.24
N ALA A 460 54.58 -20.81 -17.39
CA ALA A 460 55.56 -21.87 -17.66
C ALA A 460 54.98 -23.30 -17.62
N VAL A 461 53.76 -23.46 -17.08
CA VAL A 461 53.07 -24.76 -16.98
C VAL A 461 52.61 -25.25 -18.36
N ASP A 462 52.09 -24.35 -19.20
CA ASP A 462 51.58 -24.69 -20.55
C ASP A 462 52.55 -24.34 -21.67
N CYS A 463 53.24 -23.19 -21.58
CA CYS A 463 54.22 -22.75 -22.58
C CYS A 463 55.63 -23.33 -22.40
N GLY A 464 55.84 -24.10 -21.32
CA GLY A 464 57.15 -24.61 -20.94
C GLY A 464 58.08 -23.52 -20.36
N ILE A 465 59.22 -23.95 -19.81
CA ILE A 465 60.26 -23.04 -19.29
C ILE A 465 60.92 -22.31 -20.46
N CYS A 466 61.15 -21.00 -20.34
CA CYS A 466 61.82 -20.22 -21.39
C CYS A 466 63.20 -20.83 -21.70
N PRO A 467 63.54 -21.09 -22.97
CA PRO A 467 64.87 -21.57 -23.32
C PRO A 467 65.90 -20.47 -23.02
N PRO A 468 67.05 -20.79 -22.40
CA PRO A 468 68.10 -19.80 -22.13
C PRO A 468 68.69 -19.27 -23.44
N VAL A 469 68.91 -17.96 -23.53
CA VAL A 469 69.41 -17.28 -24.73
C VAL A 469 70.75 -16.62 -24.44
N CYS A 470 71.82 -17.26 -24.89
CA CYS A 470 73.15 -16.64 -24.89
C CYS A 470 73.24 -15.47 -25.88
N GLY A 471 73.73 -14.31 -25.44
CA GLY A 471 74.06 -13.12 -26.22
C GLY A 471 73.18 -11.89 -25.96
N ASN A 472 72.54 -11.79 -24.78
CA ASN A 472 71.73 -10.65 -24.35
C ASN A 472 72.41 -9.76 -23.29
N ASP A 473 73.69 -10.01 -23.00
CA ASP A 473 74.56 -9.26 -22.07
C ASP A 473 74.10 -9.28 -20.60
N THR A 474 73.22 -10.21 -20.20
CA THR A 474 72.73 -10.34 -18.81
C THR A 474 72.80 -11.79 -18.33
N CYS A 475 73.51 -12.06 -17.23
CA CYS A 475 73.69 -13.41 -16.70
C CYS A 475 72.51 -13.86 -15.83
N GLU A 476 71.66 -14.76 -16.33
CA GLU A 476 70.40 -15.17 -15.69
C GLU A 476 70.53 -16.46 -14.83
N PRO A 477 69.60 -16.72 -13.88
CA PRO A 477 69.66 -17.89 -13.01
C PRO A 477 69.53 -19.22 -13.79
N GLY A 478 70.67 -19.88 -14.02
CA GLY A 478 70.77 -21.10 -14.84
C GLY A 478 71.94 -21.07 -15.84
N GLU A 479 72.56 -19.90 -16.02
CA GLU A 479 73.72 -19.66 -16.86
C GLU A 479 75.00 -19.58 -16.02
N ASP A 480 76.09 -20.23 -16.46
CA ASP A 480 77.39 -20.16 -15.79
C ASP A 480 78.54 -20.02 -16.79
N CYS A 481 79.76 -19.74 -16.29
CA CYS A 481 80.95 -19.54 -17.12
C CYS A 481 81.36 -20.79 -17.94
N GLY A 482 80.70 -21.94 -17.75
CA GLY A 482 80.87 -23.17 -18.54
C GLY A 482 79.75 -23.46 -19.55
N SER A 483 78.54 -22.90 -19.37
CA SER A 483 77.38 -23.13 -20.25
C SER A 483 77.07 -21.96 -21.20
N CYS A 484 77.39 -20.71 -20.82
CA CYS A 484 77.04 -19.52 -21.58
C CYS A 484 78.06 -18.38 -21.37
N ALA A 485 79.23 -18.51 -22.02
CA ALA A 485 80.38 -17.63 -21.78
C ALA A 485 80.27 -16.22 -22.40
N SER A 486 79.25 -15.93 -23.22
CA SER A 486 79.05 -14.62 -23.85
C SER A 486 78.45 -13.58 -22.91
N ASP A 487 77.63 -14.01 -21.95
CA ASP A 487 76.84 -13.11 -21.08
C ASP A 487 77.38 -13.10 -19.64
N CYS A 488 78.15 -14.13 -19.26
CA CYS A 488 78.66 -14.36 -17.90
C CYS A 488 80.20 -14.40 -17.83
N ASP A 489 80.89 -13.50 -18.55
CA ASP A 489 82.36 -13.44 -18.79
C ASP A 489 83.31 -13.97 -17.66
N VAL A 490 84.37 -14.65 -18.12
CA VAL A 490 85.56 -15.32 -17.51
C VAL A 490 85.74 -15.42 -15.96
N CYS A 491 85.88 -16.66 -15.49
CA CYS A 491 86.25 -17.07 -14.12
C CYS A 491 87.76 -16.76 -13.71
N PRO A 492 88.12 -16.59 -12.40
CA PRO A 492 88.77 -15.39 -11.81
C PRO A 492 90.31 -15.40 -11.60
N ALA A 493 90.89 -14.22 -11.24
CA ALA A 493 92.26 -14.03 -10.71
C ALA A 493 92.27 -13.71 -9.18
N VAL A 494 93.38 -14.01 -8.49
CA VAL A 494 93.48 -14.18 -7.02
C VAL A 494 94.43 -13.15 -6.38
N CYS A 495 94.04 -12.57 -5.23
CA CYS A 495 94.84 -11.65 -4.41
C CYS A 495 95.97 -12.30 -3.56
N GLY A 496 97.13 -11.63 -3.40
CA GLY A 496 98.16 -11.94 -2.37
C GLY A 496 99.60 -12.22 -2.85
N ASN A 497 100.08 -11.63 -3.95
CA ASN A 497 101.40 -11.92 -4.55
C ASN A 497 102.51 -10.88 -4.21
N GLY A 498 102.18 -9.79 -3.52
CA GLY A 498 103.11 -8.76 -3.05
C GLY A 498 103.42 -7.62 -4.03
N THR A 499 102.75 -7.54 -5.18
CA THR A 499 102.96 -6.51 -6.21
C THR A 499 101.65 -6.05 -6.83
N CYS A 500 101.38 -4.75 -6.84
CA CYS A 500 100.17 -4.17 -7.43
C CYS A 500 100.28 -4.09 -8.97
N GLU A 501 99.49 -4.90 -9.68
CA GLU A 501 99.49 -5.01 -11.16
C GLU A 501 98.25 -4.34 -11.79
N ASP A 502 98.29 -4.09 -13.12
CA ASP A 502 97.20 -3.42 -13.84
C ASP A 502 95.91 -4.25 -13.82
N GLY A 503 94.98 -3.87 -12.93
CA GLY A 503 93.74 -4.58 -12.64
C GLY A 503 93.46 -4.77 -11.14
N GLU A 504 94.44 -4.46 -10.28
CA GLU A 504 94.32 -4.49 -8.82
C GLU A 504 94.31 -3.06 -8.25
N ASP A 505 93.41 -2.77 -7.32
CA ASP A 505 93.37 -1.49 -6.62
C ASP A 505 93.30 -1.64 -5.09
N CYS A 506 93.42 -0.51 -4.39
CA CYS A 506 93.37 -0.45 -2.93
C CYS A 506 92.02 -0.87 -2.31
N GLY A 507 90.95 -1.02 -3.09
CA GLY A 507 89.63 -1.49 -2.64
C GLY A 507 89.40 -3.00 -2.84
N SER A 508 90.03 -3.57 -3.85
CA SER A 508 89.88 -4.98 -4.27
C SER A 508 91.00 -5.89 -3.80
N CYS A 509 92.22 -5.38 -3.61
CA CYS A 509 93.40 -6.16 -3.26
C CYS A 509 94.37 -5.41 -2.31
N ALA A 510 93.86 -5.06 -1.12
CA ALA A 510 94.54 -4.17 -0.16
C ALA A 510 95.89 -4.68 0.42
N GLY A 511 96.19 -5.98 0.28
CA GLY A 511 97.47 -6.55 0.73
C GLY A 511 98.67 -6.16 -0.14
N ASP A 512 98.44 -5.95 -1.45
CA ASP A 512 99.48 -5.76 -2.45
C ASP A 512 99.56 -4.30 -2.96
N CYS A 513 98.44 -3.56 -2.94
CA CYS A 513 98.32 -2.19 -3.47
C CYS A 513 98.32 -1.05 -2.43
N GLY A 514 98.34 -1.36 -1.13
CA GLY A 514 98.32 -0.36 -0.04
C GLY A 514 96.98 0.39 0.12
N THR A 515 96.88 1.27 1.11
CA THR A 515 95.65 2.05 1.40
C THR A 515 95.66 3.41 0.70
N CYS A 516 94.52 3.83 0.11
CA CYS A 516 94.35 5.13 -0.54
C CYS A 516 93.82 6.24 0.40
N PRO A 517 94.40 7.47 0.39
CA PRO A 517 93.72 8.70 0.85
C PRO A 517 93.86 9.89 -0.14
N PRO A 518 92.86 10.81 -0.26
CA PRO A 518 92.75 11.96 0.66
C PRO A 518 91.32 12.25 1.18
N VAL A 519 91.23 13.30 2.02
CA VAL A 519 90.34 13.47 3.18
C VAL A 519 89.59 14.81 3.10
N CYS A 520 88.30 14.79 3.43
CA CYS A 520 87.47 15.98 3.61
C CYS A 520 87.59 16.58 5.03
N GLY A 521 87.60 17.92 5.13
CA GLY A 521 87.51 18.70 6.38
C GLY A 521 88.71 19.61 6.72
N ASN A 522 89.55 20.03 5.75
CA ASN A 522 90.68 20.94 5.97
C ASN A 522 90.35 22.46 5.82
N GLY A 523 89.15 22.79 5.34
CA GLY A 523 88.60 24.14 5.20
C GLY A 523 88.94 24.90 3.92
N THR A 524 89.55 24.27 2.91
CA THR A 524 89.92 24.92 1.63
C THR A 524 89.73 23.98 0.43
N CYS A 525 88.96 24.42 -0.57
CA CYS A 525 88.71 23.65 -1.79
C CYS A 525 89.88 23.70 -2.80
N GLU A 526 90.52 22.57 -3.05
CA GLU A 526 91.70 22.46 -3.93
C GLU A 526 91.39 21.83 -5.30
N ALA A 527 92.29 21.99 -6.28
CA ALA A 527 92.07 21.55 -7.65
C ALA A 527 92.10 20.02 -7.78
N GLY A 528 90.91 19.41 -7.80
CA GLY A 528 90.70 17.96 -7.84
C GLY A 528 89.57 17.49 -6.91
N GLU A 529 89.11 18.37 -6.01
CA GLU A 529 87.95 18.18 -5.15
C GLU A 529 86.75 18.92 -5.76
N ASP A 530 85.59 18.27 -5.76
CA ASP A 530 84.32 18.91 -6.10
C ASP A 530 83.30 18.70 -4.98
N CYS A 531 82.20 19.42 -5.09
CA CYS A 531 81.13 19.41 -4.10
C CYS A 531 80.37 18.06 -3.99
N GLY A 532 80.53 17.12 -4.92
CA GLY A 532 79.93 15.77 -4.84
C GLY A 532 80.87 14.76 -4.15
N SER A 533 82.17 14.99 -4.25
CA SER A 533 83.23 14.14 -3.68
C SER A 533 83.70 14.61 -2.30
N CYS A 534 83.60 15.90 -1.98
CA CYS A 534 84.14 16.45 -0.72
C CYS A 534 83.45 17.75 -0.25
N SER A 535 82.22 17.62 0.26
CA SER A 535 81.31 18.73 0.58
C SER A 535 81.73 19.63 1.75
N ASP A 536 82.55 19.11 2.67
CA ASP A 536 82.97 19.85 3.87
C ASP A 536 83.94 21.01 3.58
N ASP A 537 84.74 20.90 2.50
CA ASP A 537 85.76 21.89 2.13
C ASP A 537 85.39 22.75 0.90
N CYS A 538 84.62 22.18 -0.04
CA CYS A 538 84.21 22.83 -1.30
C CYS A 538 82.80 23.43 -1.28
N GLY A 539 82.02 23.19 -0.23
CA GLY A 539 80.63 23.62 -0.12
C GLY A 539 79.66 22.79 -0.98
N ALA A 540 78.36 22.99 -0.79
CA ALA A 540 77.31 22.22 -1.49
C ALA A 540 77.24 22.56 -2.99
N CYS A 541 76.99 21.55 -3.84
CA CYS A 541 76.79 21.76 -5.27
C CYS A 541 75.52 22.58 -5.53
N PRO A 542 75.52 23.50 -6.50
CA PRO A 542 74.30 24.17 -6.93
C PRO A 542 73.38 23.18 -7.68
N ALA A 543 72.10 23.14 -7.32
CA ALA A 543 71.08 22.24 -7.86
C ALA A 543 71.00 22.28 -9.39
N VAL A 544 70.91 21.12 -10.04
CA VAL A 544 70.78 21.00 -11.51
C VAL A 544 69.48 20.28 -11.83
N CYS A 545 68.42 21.05 -12.06
CA CYS A 545 67.11 20.50 -12.34
C CYS A 545 66.90 20.11 -13.82
N GLY A 546 66.34 18.92 -14.07
CA GLY A 546 65.83 18.41 -15.35
C GLY A 546 66.24 16.98 -15.74
N ASN A 547 66.76 16.13 -14.84
CA ASN A 547 67.18 14.75 -15.15
C ASN A 547 66.20 13.64 -14.68
N ASN A 548 65.08 13.99 -14.04
CA ASN A 548 64.05 13.10 -13.48
C ASN A 548 64.52 12.12 -12.38
N VAL A 549 65.60 12.41 -11.66
CA VAL A 549 66.05 11.60 -10.51
C VAL A 549 66.35 12.51 -9.32
N CYS A 550 65.73 12.27 -8.16
CA CYS A 550 65.92 13.10 -6.97
C CYS A 550 67.21 12.72 -6.22
N GLU A 551 68.23 13.58 -6.30
CA GLU A 551 69.55 13.35 -5.71
C GLU A 551 69.76 14.08 -4.37
N ASN A 552 70.80 13.69 -3.64
CA ASN A 552 70.99 14.13 -2.25
C ASN A 552 71.47 15.59 -2.18
N GLY A 553 70.58 16.50 -1.75
CA GLY A 553 70.78 17.96 -1.77
C GLY A 553 69.73 18.70 -2.62
N GLU A 554 68.96 17.94 -3.41
CA GLU A 554 67.77 18.39 -4.08
C GLU A 554 66.56 18.07 -3.21
N ASP A 555 65.71 19.07 -3.03
CA ASP A 555 64.40 18.87 -2.43
C ASP A 555 63.34 19.56 -3.29
N CYS A 556 62.10 19.28 -2.96
CA CYS A 556 60.95 19.81 -3.66
C CYS A 556 60.85 21.35 -3.64
N SER A 557 61.63 22.05 -2.80
CA SER A 557 61.64 23.51 -2.70
C SER A 557 62.71 24.17 -3.57
N ASN A 558 63.79 23.44 -3.90
CA ASN A 558 64.87 23.94 -4.75
C ASN A 558 64.92 23.30 -6.15
N CYS A 559 64.31 22.12 -6.35
CA CYS A 559 64.41 21.36 -7.59
C CYS A 559 63.19 20.45 -7.86
N ALA A 560 61.99 21.03 -7.83
CA ALA A 560 60.70 20.33 -7.95
C ALA A 560 60.49 19.52 -9.25
N GLY A 561 61.27 19.79 -10.30
CA GLY A 561 61.18 19.06 -11.57
C GLY A 561 61.64 17.60 -11.48
N ASP A 562 62.65 17.33 -10.66
CA ASP A 562 63.25 15.99 -10.52
C ASP A 562 62.80 15.27 -9.24
N CYS A 563 62.56 16.03 -8.15
CA CYS A 563 62.14 15.50 -6.85
C CYS A 563 60.63 15.48 -6.61
N GLY A 564 59.83 16.03 -7.52
CA GLY A 564 58.41 16.24 -7.33
C GLY A 564 58.07 17.46 -6.47
N ALA A 565 56.81 17.89 -6.50
CA ALA A 565 56.32 19.03 -5.72
C ALA A 565 56.29 18.72 -4.21
N CYS A 566 56.51 19.73 -3.36
CA CYS A 566 56.49 19.51 -1.92
C CYS A 566 55.08 19.09 -1.49
N PRO A 567 54.93 18.03 -0.66
CA PRO A 567 53.62 17.66 -0.14
C PRO A 567 53.03 18.84 0.64
N ALA A 568 51.79 19.19 0.33
CA ALA A 568 51.07 20.23 1.06
C ALA A 568 50.93 19.81 2.53
N VAL A 569 51.35 20.69 3.45
CA VAL A 569 51.28 20.41 4.89
C VAL A 569 49.94 20.93 5.39
N CYS A 570 48.89 20.11 5.29
CA CYS A 570 47.59 20.49 5.82
C CYS A 570 47.57 20.40 7.37
N GLY A 571 46.99 21.40 8.06
CA GLY A 571 46.65 21.40 9.49
C GLY A 571 47.27 22.51 10.35
N ASN A 572 47.64 23.67 9.80
CA ASN A 572 48.17 24.82 10.55
C ASN A 572 47.16 26.00 10.68
N ASP A 573 45.91 25.82 10.22
CA ASP A 573 44.80 26.78 10.24
C ASP A 573 45.06 28.08 9.44
N THR A 574 46.04 28.12 8.53
CA THR A 574 46.38 29.32 7.75
C THR A 574 46.68 28.98 6.29
N CYS A 575 45.89 29.51 5.34
CA CYS A 575 46.09 29.28 3.91
C CYS A 575 47.30 30.04 3.33
N GLU A 576 48.36 29.34 2.98
CA GLU A 576 49.62 29.91 2.49
C GLU A 576 49.80 29.81 0.96
N ALA A 577 50.76 30.55 0.41
CA ALA A 577 50.97 30.64 -1.03
C ALA A 577 51.55 29.32 -1.61
N GLY A 578 50.68 28.50 -2.20
CA GLY A 578 50.98 27.16 -2.71
C GLY A 578 49.91 26.14 -2.35
N GLU A 579 49.07 26.45 -1.36
CA GLU A 579 47.92 25.65 -0.97
C GLU A 579 46.68 26.09 -1.75
N ASN A 580 45.83 25.12 -2.07
CA ASN A 580 44.52 25.39 -2.64
C ASN A 580 43.46 24.54 -1.94
N CYS A 581 42.23 24.98 -2.06
CA CYS A 581 41.06 24.37 -1.41
C CYS A 581 40.70 22.96 -1.92
N LEU A 582 41.34 22.43 -2.97
CA LEU A 582 41.18 21.03 -3.42
C LEU A 582 42.19 20.09 -2.75
N GLU A 583 43.39 20.57 -2.44
CA GLU A 583 44.47 19.75 -1.87
C GLU A 583 44.61 19.90 -0.34
N CYS A 584 44.35 21.08 0.23
CA CYS A 584 44.30 21.32 1.68
C CYS A 584 43.04 22.12 2.10
N PRO A 585 41.85 21.49 2.05
CA PRO A 585 40.58 22.14 2.44
C PRO A 585 40.51 22.51 3.93
N SER A 586 41.34 21.90 4.77
CA SER A 586 41.43 22.16 6.22
C SER A 586 41.92 23.58 6.53
N ASP A 587 42.92 24.07 5.81
CA ASP A 587 43.54 25.39 6.07
C ASP A 587 43.02 26.49 5.13
N CYS A 588 42.72 26.14 3.87
CA CYS A 588 42.26 27.08 2.84
C CYS A 588 40.74 27.21 2.70
N GLY A 589 39.99 26.38 3.44
CA GLY A 589 38.53 26.32 3.33
C GLY A 589 38.07 25.70 2.01
N ILE A 590 36.74 25.60 1.84
CA ILE A 590 36.11 25.03 0.66
C ILE A 590 36.19 26.03 -0.51
N CYS A 591 36.49 25.56 -1.72
CA CYS A 591 36.55 26.42 -2.90
C CYS A 591 35.23 27.15 -3.14
N PRO A 592 35.23 28.45 -3.49
CA PRO A 592 34.00 29.17 -3.82
C PRO A 592 33.39 28.64 -5.13
N PRO A 593 32.06 28.39 -5.18
CA PRO A 593 31.39 27.74 -6.31
C PRO A 593 31.29 28.62 -7.57
N VAL A 594 31.35 28.01 -8.75
CA VAL A 594 31.20 28.68 -10.06
C VAL A 594 29.89 28.25 -10.71
N CYS A 595 28.84 29.03 -10.51
CA CYS A 595 27.54 28.75 -11.11
C CYS A 595 27.51 28.94 -12.64
N GLY A 596 26.94 27.96 -13.33
CA GLY A 596 26.62 27.90 -14.76
C GLY A 596 27.22 26.70 -15.52
N SER A 597 27.73 25.67 -14.83
CA SER A 597 28.37 24.49 -15.44
C SER A 597 27.36 23.45 -15.96
N GLY A 598 26.11 23.49 -15.47
CA GLY A 598 25.06 22.53 -15.79
C GLY A 598 25.15 21.18 -15.07
N VAL A 599 26.06 21.02 -14.11
CA VAL A 599 26.25 19.80 -13.29
C VAL A 599 26.42 20.22 -11.83
N CYS A 600 25.66 19.61 -10.91
CA CYS A 600 25.74 19.92 -9.48
C CYS A 600 26.98 19.28 -8.84
N GLU A 601 28.03 20.07 -8.61
CA GLU A 601 29.32 19.60 -8.10
C GLU A 601 29.42 19.66 -6.56
N ALA A 602 30.37 18.91 -5.98
CA ALA A 602 30.52 18.81 -4.54
C ALA A 602 30.89 20.17 -3.89
N GLY A 603 29.94 20.77 -3.16
CA GLY A 603 30.06 22.10 -2.53
C GLY A 603 29.03 23.11 -3.04
N GLU A 604 28.39 22.80 -4.16
CA GLU A 604 27.23 23.50 -4.67
C GLU A 604 25.97 22.96 -3.99
N THR A 605 25.11 23.86 -3.52
CA THR A 605 23.82 23.52 -2.96
C THR A 605 22.76 24.32 -3.68
N CYS A 606 21.53 23.82 -3.63
CA CYS A 606 20.37 24.51 -4.15
C CYS A 606 20.17 25.96 -3.60
N SER A 607 20.83 26.32 -2.50
CA SER A 607 20.72 27.64 -1.84
C SER A 607 21.85 28.61 -2.20
N ASN A 608 23.01 28.10 -2.66
CA ASN A 608 24.12 28.93 -3.12
C ASN A 608 24.30 28.90 -4.66
N CYS A 609 23.76 27.90 -5.34
CA CYS A 609 23.91 27.70 -6.79
C CYS A 609 22.73 26.95 -7.43
N ALA A 610 21.53 27.52 -7.34
CA ALA A 610 20.29 26.93 -7.87
C ALA A 610 20.26 26.71 -9.40
N ALA A 611 21.19 27.32 -10.14
CA ALA A 611 21.27 27.21 -11.59
C ALA A 611 21.75 25.82 -12.05
N ASP A 612 22.67 25.21 -11.30
CA ASP A 612 23.25 23.90 -11.63
C ASP A 612 22.68 22.77 -10.74
N CYS A 613 22.38 23.07 -9.45
CA CYS A 613 21.86 22.11 -8.48
C CYS A 613 20.34 22.07 -8.32
N GLY A 614 19.61 22.90 -9.08
CA GLY A 614 18.16 23.02 -8.97
C GLY A 614 17.69 23.79 -7.72
N ALA A 615 16.38 24.03 -7.61
CA ALA A 615 15.77 24.73 -6.48
C ALA A 615 15.78 23.89 -5.20
N CYS A 616 15.90 24.52 -4.03
CA CYS A 616 15.92 23.75 -2.78
C CYS A 616 14.59 23.05 -2.54
N PRO A 617 14.61 21.76 -2.14
CA PRO A 617 13.42 21.09 -1.66
C PRO A 617 12.88 21.81 -0.41
N PRO A 618 11.56 21.84 -0.20
CA PRO A 618 10.97 22.43 1.00
C PRO A 618 11.41 21.71 2.29
N VAL A 619 11.48 22.45 3.39
CA VAL A 619 11.92 21.94 4.70
C VAL A 619 10.74 21.29 5.42
N CYS A 620 10.69 19.97 5.42
CA CYS A 620 9.69 19.23 6.17
C CYS A 620 9.97 19.14 7.67
N GLY A 621 8.93 19.34 8.49
CA GLY A 621 8.92 19.16 9.95
C GLY A 621 8.70 20.44 10.76
N SER A 622 8.26 21.52 10.13
CA SER A 622 7.93 22.79 10.78
C SER A 622 6.53 22.81 11.42
N GLY A 623 5.66 21.86 11.05
CA GLY A 623 4.27 21.75 11.50
C GLY A 623 3.31 22.78 10.89
N VAL A 624 3.73 23.55 9.87
CA VAL A 624 2.90 24.55 9.18
C VAL A 624 3.07 24.38 7.67
N CYS A 625 1.98 24.16 6.94
CA CYS A 625 2.01 24.04 5.48
C CYS A 625 2.00 25.43 4.80
N GLU A 626 3.13 25.87 4.24
CA GLU A 626 3.27 27.17 3.57
C GLU A 626 2.88 27.13 2.08
N ALA A 627 1.70 27.66 1.76
CA ALA A 627 1.13 27.63 0.41
C ALA A 627 2.04 28.28 -0.66
N GLY A 628 2.49 27.47 -1.63
CA GLY A 628 3.33 27.89 -2.75
C GLY A 628 4.83 27.65 -2.56
N VAL A 629 5.23 27.14 -1.39
CA VAL A 629 6.59 26.68 -1.08
C VAL A 629 6.60 25.15 -0.88
N GLU A 630 5.56 24.62 -0.24
CA GLU A 630 5.36 23.19 0.00
C GLU A 630 3.88 22.79 -0.16
N ASP A 631 3.65 21.56 -0.61
CA ASP A 631 2.34 20.91 -0.70
C ASP A 631 2.41 19.44 -0.22
N CYS A 632 1.30 18.71 -0.29
CA CYS A 632 1.24 17.32 0.18
C CYS A 632 2.16 16.36 -0.58
N SER A 633 2.65 16.73 -1.76
CA SER A 633 3.51 15.91 -2.62
C SER A 633 4.98 16.20 -2.37
N SER A 634 5.30 17.43 -2.02
CA SER A 634 6.66 17.84 -1.64
C SER A 634 6.95 17.67 -0.16
N CYS A 635 5.91 17.69 0.71
CA CYS A 635 6.08 17.63 2.16
C CYS A 635 4.84 17.11 2.93
N ALA A 636 4.64 15.79 2.92
CA ALA A 636 3.50 15.16 3.59
C ALA A 636 3.50 15.29 5.14
N ALA A 637 4.66 15.53 5.76
CA ALA A 637 4.78 15.67 7.21
C ALA A 637 4.11 16.94 7.76
N ASP A 638 4.18 18.05 7.02
CA ASP A 638 3.60 19.34 7.42
C ASP A 638 2.26 19.62 6.72
N CYS A 639 2.08 19.14 5.48
CA CYS A 639 0.89 19.36 4.66
C CYS A 639 -0.11 18.20 4.62
N GLY A 640 0.21 17.06 5.26
CA GLY A 640 -0.57 15.82 5.19
C GLY A 640 -0.33 15.01 3.90
N ALA A 641 -0.71 13.74 3.88
CA ALA A 641 -0.51 12.86 2.73
C ALA A 641 -1.30 13.32 1.49
N CYS A 642 -0.67 13.29 0.31
CA CYS A 642 -1.40 13.50 -0.94
C CYS A 642 -2.32 12.32 -1.22
N PRO A 643 -3.62 12.56 -1.50
CA PRO A 643 -4.48 11.53 -2.04
C PRO A 643 -3.93 11.04 -3.39
N CYS A 644 -4.00 9.72 -3.62
CA CYS A 644 -3.62 9.04 -4.86
C CYS A 644 -4.18 9.75 -6.10
N ALA A 645 -3.51 9.58 -7.25
CA ALA A 645 -3.91 10.12 -8.55
C ALA A 645 -5.43 10.05 -8.74
N ALA A 646 -6.06 11.23 -8.82
CA ALA A 646 -7.50 11.37 -8.86
C ALA A 646 -8.09 10.52 -10.00
N PRO A 647 -9.07 9.62 -9.77
CA PRO A 647 -9.57 8.68 -10.78
C PRO A 647 -10.30 9.32 -11.98
N GLY A 648 -10.32 10.66 -12.06
CA GLY A 648 -11.14 11.43 -12.96
C GLY A 648 -12.60 11.54 -12.49
N THR A 649 -13.31 12.51 -13.04
CA THR A 649 -14.73 12.72 -12.77
C THR A 649 -15.60 11.72 -13.55
N GLY A 650 -16.50 11.04 -12.84
CA GLY A 650 -17.53 10.19 -13.42
C GLY A 650 -18.80 10.98 -13.74
N THR A 651 -19.37 10.74 -14.92
CA THR A 651 -20.66 11.32 -15.33
C THR A 651 -21.84 10.72 -14.54
N PRO A 652 -23.05 11.34 -14.59
CA PRO A 652 -24.25 10.71 -14.03
C PRO A 652 -24.56 9.31 -14.58
N GLY A 653 -24.11 8.99 -15.80
CA GLY A 653 -24.23 7.65 -16.38
C GLY A 653 -23.28 6.65 -15.72
N TYR A 654 -22.02 7.06 -15.51
CA TYR A 654 -21.00 6.24 -14.84
C TYR A 654 -21.47 5.80 -13.46
N TRP A 655 -21.83 6.75 -12.59
CA TRP A 655 -22.23 6.47 -11.20
C TRP A 655 -23.53 5.68 -11.09
N LYS A 656 -24.41 5.78 -12.07
CA LYS A 656 -25.62 4.95 -12.15
C LYS A 656 -25.29 3.49 -12.43
N ASN A 657 -24.30 3.23 -13.28
CA ASN A 657 -23.94 1.90 -13.75
C ASN A 657 -22.84 1.23 -12.91
N HIS A 658 -22.15 2.00 -12.06
CA HIS A 658 -21.12 1.50 -11.13
C HIS A 658 -21.51 1.80 -9.68
N PRO A 659 -22.60 1.20 -9.17
CA PRO A 659 -22.99 1.39 -7.78
C PRO A 659 -21.93 0.86 -6.81
N SER A 660 -21.14 -0.16 -7.15
CA SER A 660 -20.01 -0.65 -6.34
C SER A 660 -18.95 0.44 -6.09
N ALA A 661 -18.70 1.32 -7.07
CA ALA A 661 -17.74 2.42 -6.93
C ALA A 661 -18.15 3.50 -5.90
N TRP A 662 -19.38 3.48 -5.38
CA TRP A 662 -19.82 4.44 -4.36
C TRP A 662 -19.19 4.10 -3.01
N ARG A 663 -18.19 4.87 -2.58
CA ARG A 663 -17.56 4.78 -1.25
C ARG A 663 -18.48 5.15 -0.07
N VAL A 664 -19.73 5.50 -0.33
CA VAL A 664 -20.71 5.93 0.67
C VAL A 664 -22.05 5.23 0.47
N SER A 665 -22.64 4.76 1.57
CA SER A 665 -23.97 4.13 1.60
C SER A 665 -25.13 5.14 1.64
N GLN A 666 -24.83 6.42 1.92
CA GLN A 666 -25.80 7.51 2.01
C GLN A 666 -25.18 8.88 1.73
N LEU A 667 -26.00 9.83 1.26
CA LEU A 667 -25.61 11.24 1.06
C LEU A 667 -26.71 12.19 1.53
N THR A 668 -26.28 13.33 2.05
CA THR A 668 -27.17 14.44 2.38
C THR A 668 -27.37 15.33 1.16
N ILE A 669 -28.62 15.53 0.74
CA ILE A 669 -29.01 16.41 -0.36
C ILE A 669 -30.10 17.36 0.13
N GLY A 670 -29.85 18.66 0.08
CA GLY A 670 -30.82 19.67 0.52
C GLY A 670 -31.15 19.58 2.02
N GLY A 671 -30.21 19.10 2.85
CA GLY A 671 -30.40 18.93 4.28
C GLY A 671 -31.18 17.67 4.72
N LYS A 672 -31.46 16.74 3.81
CA LYS A 672 -32.01 15.42 4.13
C LYS A 672 -31.05 14.32 3.66
N THR A 673 -30.85 13.32 4.50
CA THR A 673 -30.03 12.13 4.19
C THR A 673 -30.85 11.10 3.43
N TYR A 674 -30.27 10.55 2.36
CA TYR A 674 -30.89 9.53 1.52
C TYR A 674 -29.94 8.35 1.38
N THR A 675 -30.50 7.14 1.31
CA THR A 675 -29.73 5.91 1.08
C THR A 675 -29.28 5.81 -0.38
N LYS A 676 -28.24 5.01 -0.64
CA LYS A 676 -27.73 4.68 -1.99
C LYS A 676 -28.84 4.29 -2.95
N ALA A 677 -29.78 3.44 -2.53
CA ALA A 677 -30.93 3.03 -3.34
C ALA A 677 -31.84 4.22 -3.73
N GLN A 678 -32.10 5.15 -2.81
CA GLN A 678 -32.90 6.35 -3.08
C GLN A 678 -32.18 7.33 -4.01
N LEU A 679 -30.87 7.45 -3.86
CA LEU A 679 -30.03 8.33 -4.69
C LEU A 679 -29.91 7.80 -6.12
N LEU A 680 -29.75 6.49 -6.31
CA LEU A 680 -29.77 5.84 -7.62
C LEU A 680 -31.10 6.04 -8.36
N ASP A 681 -32.22 5.98 -7.63
CA ASP A 681 -33.54 6.32 -8.16
C ASP A 681 -33.60 7.79 -8.62
N PHE A 682 -33.06 8.74 -7.85
CA PHE A 682 -33.00 10.14 -8.25
C PHE A 682 -32.14 10.41 -9.51
N ILE A 683 -30.96 9.78 -9.61
CA ILE A 683 -30.09 9.91 -10.80
C ILE A 683 -30.76 9.30 -12.04
N SER A 684 -31.52 8.22 -11.85
CA SER A 684 -32.18 7.47 -12.92
C SER A 684 -33.49 8.08 -13.39
N ARG A 685 -34.11 8.96 -12.59
CA ARG A 685 -35.40 9.56 -12.90
C ARG A 685 -35.31 10.57 -14.04
N PRO A 686 -36.30 10.59 -14.96
CA PRO A 686 -36.44 11.68 -15.91
C PRO A 686 -36.80 12.95 -15.16
N THR A 687 -36.04 14.02 -15.39
CA THR A 687 -36.20 15.30 -14.67
C THR A 687 -37.45 16.07 -15.10
N LYS A 688 -38.01 15.80 -16.29
CA LYS A 688 -39.21 16.45 -16.86
C LYS A 688 -39.17 17.99 -16.82
N GLY A 689 -37.98 18.58 -16.87
CA GLY A 689 -37.75 20.03 -16.82
C GLY A 689 -37.92 20.67 -15.43
N ASP A 690 -37.91 19.89 -14.35
CA ASP A 690 -37.90 20.39 -12.97
C ASP A 690 -36.46 20.57 -12.46
N VAL A 691 -36.09 21.80 -12.07
CA VAL A 691 -34.70 22.14 -11.72
C VAL A 691 -34.27 21.41 -10.46
N THR A 692 -35.22 21.08 -9.58
CA THR A 692 -34.92 20.39 -8.32
C THR A 692 -34.32 19.02 -8.60
N TYR A 693 -34.86 18.28 -9.57
CA TYR A 693 -34.33 16.99 -10.00
C TYR A 693 -33.05 17.12 -10.84
N ILE A 694 -32.91 18.19 -11.62
CA ILE A 694 -31.69 18.43 -12.40
C ILE A 694 -30.52 18.73 -11.46
N ILE A 695 -30.69 19.68 -10.52
CA ILE A 695 -29.67 20.00 -9.51
C ILE A 695 -29.33 18.76 -8.69
N ALA A 696 -30.32 18.02 -8.16
CA ALA A 696 -30.01 16.83 -7.36
C ALA A 696 -29.20 15.80 -8.15
N LYS A 697 -29.53 15.55 -9.42
CA LYS A 697 -28.79 14.60 -10.23
C LYS A 697 -27.30 14.99 -10.33
N HIS A 698 -27.00 16.24 -10.65
CA HIS A 698 -25.60 16.68 -10.79
C HIS A 698 -24.91 16.89 -9.44
N LEU A 699 -25.65 17.26 -8.39
CA LEU A 699 -25.12 17.44 -7.04
C LEU A 699 -24.70 16.11 -6.40
N ILE A 700 -25.51 15.07 -6.55
CA ILE A 700 -25.16 13.72 -6.06
C ILE A 700 -23.85 13.28 -6.71
N VAL A 701 -23.77 13.42 -8.03
CA VAL A 701 -22.59 13.01 -8.81
C VAL A 701 -21.36 13.85 -8.45
N ALA A 702 -21.50 15.16 -8.28
CA ALA A 702 -20.39 16.02 -7.87
C ALA A 702 -19.85 15.63 -6.49
N LYS A 703 -20.74 15.31 -5.54
CA LYS A 703 -20.34 14.84 -4.21
C LYS A 703 -19.62 13.49 -4.26
N LEU A 704 -20.04 12.57 -5.13
CA LEU A 704 -19.35 11.29 -5.33
C LEU A 704 -17.97 11.50 -5.96
N ASN A 705 -17.86 12.35 -6.98
CA ASN A 705 -16.60 12.71 -7.62
C ASN A 705 -15.62 13.33 -6.62
N VAL A 706 -16.07 14.24 -5.76
CA VAL A 706 -15.24 14.78 -4.67
C VAL A 706 -14.91 13.71 -3.63
N GLY A 707 -15.86 12.83 -3.30
CA GLY A 707 -15.70 11.77 -2.29
C GLY A 707 -14.70 10.67 -2.68
N ILE A 708 -14.34 10.54 -3.96
CA ILE A 708 -13.25 9.65 -4.42
C ILE A 708 -11.90 10.37 -4.57
N GLY A 709 -11.77 11.60 -4.07
CA GLY A 709 -10.51 12.33 -4.03
C GLY A 709 -10.22 13.23 -5.24
N ASN A 710 -11.20 13.50 -6.13
CA ASN A 710 -10.99 14.47 -7.21
C ASN A 710 -10.84 15.90 -6.68
N GLN A 711 -9.98 16.70 -7.34
CA GLN A 711 -9.84 18.14 -7.11
C GLN A 711 -11.22 18.83 -7.09
N SER A 712 -11.48 19.62 -6.04
CA SER A 712 -12.81 20.17 -5.73
C SER A 712 -12.85 21.69 -5.59
N SER A 713 -11.68 22.35 -5.61
CA SER A 713 -11.52 23.80 -5.36
C SER A 713 -12.42 24.68 -6.25
N CYS A 714 -12.70 24.25 -7.47
CA CYS A 714 -13.58 24.96 -8.41
C CYS A 714 -15.08 24.77 -8.17
N ILE A 715 -15.49 23.72 -7.43
CA ILE A 715 -16.89 23.28 -7.33
C ILE A 715 -17.46 23.31 -5.91
N GLU A 716 -16.65 23.30 -4.86
CA GLU A 716 -17.09 23.26 -3.45
C GLU A 716 -18.15 24.32 -3.11
N SER A 717 -17.93 25.58 -3.51
CA SER A 717 -18.88 26.67 -3.30
C SER A 717 -20.22 26.43 -4.01
N THR A 718 -20.19 25.75 -5.16
CA THR A 718 -21.39 25.44 -5.96
C THR A 718 -22.14 24.25 -5.36
N ILE A 719 -21.43 23.25 -4.83
CA ILE A 719 -22.02 22.13 -4.07
C ILE A 719 -22.78 22.69 -2.85
N ALA A 720 -22.13 23.55 -2.06
CA ALA A 720 -22.74 24.17 -0.89
C ALA A 720 -23.96 25.03 -1.26
N ALA A 721 -23.87 25.82 -2.34
CA ALA A 721 -24.97 26.63 -2.83
C ALA A 721 -26.15 25.78 -3.34
N ALA A 722 -25.88 24.68 -4.04
CA ALA A 722 -26.89 23.75 -4.52
C ALA A 722 -27.62 23.03 -3.38
N ASP A 723 -26.90 22.62 -2.34
CA ASP A 723 -27.52 22.08 -1.11
C ASP A 723 -28.40 23.11 -0.41
N ALA A 724 -27.91 24.34 -0.25
CA ALA A 724 -28.71 25.41 0.35
C ALA A 724 -29.96 25.71 -0.48
N TRP A 725 -29.84 25.68 -1.80
CA TRP A 725 -30.95 25.90 -2.73
C TRP A 725 -31.98 24.77 -2.64
N LEU A 726 -31.56 23.49 -2.62
CA LEU A 726 -32.46 22.34 -2.45
C LEU A 726 -33.07 22.23 -1.06
N LYS A 727 -32.43 22.83 -0.04
CA LYS A 727 -33.04 23.00 1.29
C LYS A 727 -34.20 24.00 1.26
N GLN A 728 -34.11 25.03 0.43
CA GLN A 728 -35.18 26.01 0.23
C GLN A 728 -36.29 25.47 -0.70
N TYR A 729 -35.92 24.70 -1.73
CA TYR A 729 -36.84 24.09 -2.69
C TYR A 729 -36.62 22.55 -2.74
N PRO A 730 -37.32 21.79 -1.87
CA PRO A 730 -37.14 20.35 -1.76
C PRO A 730 -37.41 19.58 -3.06
N LEU A 731 -36.85 18.38 -3.18
CA LEU A 731 -36.99 17.54 -4.36
C LEU A 731 -38.46 17.27 -4.72
N GLY A 732 -38.77 17.46 -6.01
CA GLY A 732 -40.14 17.31 -6.52
C GLY A 732 -41.02 18.54 -6.32
N SER A 733 -40.45 19.72 -6.02
CA SER A 733 -41.20 20.98 -5.97
C SER A 733 -41.70 21.47 -7.33
N ASN A 734 -41.41 20.75 -8.43
CA ASN A 734 -41.91 21.03 -9.78
C ASN A 734 -41.55 22.45 -10.27
N VAL A 735 -40.31 22.87 -10.00
CA VAL A 735 -39.79 24.19 -10.38
C VAL A 735 -39.40 24.12 -11.84
N LYS A 736 -40.22 24.70 -12.73
CA LYS A 736 -40.01 24.71 -14.18
C LYS A 736 -39.55 26.08 -14.69
N GLU A 737 -38.93 26.08 -15.86
CA GLU A 737 -38.53 27.30 -16.56
C GLU A 737 -39.70 28.29 -16.69
N SER A 738 -39.57 29.47 -16.07
CA SER A 738 -40.64 30.47 -16.00
C SER A 738 -40.11 31.90 -15.82
N GLY A 739 -39.52 32.49 -16.84
CA GLY A 739 -39.11 33.91 -16.81
C GLY A 739 -38.04 34.27 -15.77
N ARG A 740 -37.56 35.52 -15.80
CA ARG A 740 -36.32 35.96 -15.09
C ARG A 740 -36.38 35.96 -13.56
N ASN A 741 -37.56 35.89 -12.94
CA ASN A 741 -37.73 35.93 -11.48
C ASN A 741 -38.20 34.60 -10.89
N SER A 742 -38.14 33.51 -11.65
CA SER A 742 -38.49 32.18 -11.14
C SER A 742 -37.35 31.57 -10.34
N PRO A 743 -37.63 30.67 -9.37
CA PRO A 743 -36.61 29.87 -8.72
C PRO A 743 -35.75 29.08 -9.72
N TRP A 744 -36.31 28.75 -10.90
CA TRP A 744 -35.57 28.15 -12.00
C TRP A 744 -34.34 28.99 -12.42
N ALA A 745 -34.48 30.33 -12.49
CA ALA A 745 -33.41 31.23 -12.93
C ALA A 745 -32.20 31.27 -11.98
N SER A 746 -32.39 30.96 -10.69
CA SER A 746 -31.28 30.84 -9.73
C SER A 746 -30.76 29.41 -9.57
N GLY A 747 -31.58 28.40 -9.88
CA GLY A 747 -31.19 27.00 -9.82
C GLY A 747 -30.44 26.48 -11.05
N GLN A 748 -30.82 26.92 -12.25
CA GLN A 748 -30.23 26.46 -13.51
C GLN A 748 -28.70 26.67 -13.58
N PRO A 749 -28.13 27.84 -13.23
CA PRO A 749 -26.68 28.03 -13.30
C PRO A 749 -25.89 27.13 -12.36
N LEU A 750 -26.49 26.76 -11.22
CA LEU A 750 -25.88 25.79 -10.29
C LEU A 750 -25.83 24.39 -10.92
N ALA A 751 -26.92 23.99 -11.58
CA ALA A 751 -26.99 22.72 -12.27
C ALA A 751 -25.99 22.61 -13.42
N GLU A 752 -25.86 23.66 -14.24
CA GLU A 752 -24.91 23.72 -15.36
C GLU A 752 -23.47 23.62 -14.88
N LYS A 753 -23.10 24.36 -13.83
CA LYS A 753 -21.74 24.32 -13.29
C LYS A 753 -21.39 22.98 -12.63
N LEU A 754 -22.36 22.33 -11.98
CA LEU A 754 -22.19 20.96 -11.47
C LEU A 754 -22.04 19.96 -12.63
N ASP A 755 -22.79 20.12 -13.71
CA ASP A 755 -22.66 19.29 -14.90
C ASP A 755 -21.27 19.46 -15.55
N ASP A 756 -20.77 20.68 -15.71
CA ASP A 756 -19.44 20.92 -16.26
C ASP A 756 -18.32 20.28 -15.41
N TYR A 757 -18.44 20.32 -14.08
CA TYR A 757 -17.52 19.57 -13.20
C TYR A 757 -17.58 18.06 -13.45
N ASN A 758 -18.79 17.50 -13.48
CA ASN A 758 -19.00 16.06 -13.62
C ASN A 758 -18.61 15.49 -14.98
N ASN A 759 -18.44 16.34 -15.99
CA ASN A 759 -17.95 15.97 -17.32
C ASN A 759 -16.47 16.38 -17.53
N GLY A 760 -15.74 16.65 -16.45
CA GLY A 760 -14.30 16.92 -16.50
C GLY A 760 -13.90 18.26 -17.15
N ARG A 761 -14.81 19.23 -17.23
CA ARG A 761 -14.57 20.53 -17.90
C ARG A 761 -14.05 21.62 -16.97
N LEU A 762 -13.86 21.32 -15.68
CA LEU A 762 -13.37 22.26 -14.67
C LEU A 762 -12.04 21.78 -14.08
N CYS A 763 -11.91 21.78 -12.74
CA CYS A 763 -10.63 21.55 -12.04
C CYS A 763 -10.24 20.08 -11.88
N ALA A 764 -11.09 19.13 -12.29
CA ALA A 764 -10.77 17.71 -12.30
C ALA A 764 -11.00 17.16 -13.72
N PRO A 765 -10.07 16.35 -14.27
CA PRO A 765 -10.23 15.78 -15.60
C PRO A 765 -11.38 14.76 -15.65
N HIS A 766 -11.85 14.43 -16.85
CA HIS A 766 -12.84 13.37 -17.03
C HIS A 766 -12.16 12.00 -16.82
N ARG A 767 -12.91 11.03 -16.30
CA ARG A 767 -12.47 9.63 -16.26
C ARG A 767 -12.65 8.98 -17.63
N ASP A 768 -11.56 8.57 -18.27
CA ASP A 768 -11.60 7.92 -19.59
C ASP A 768 -12.26 6.53 -19.55
#